data_AF-A0A9P6J1A3-F1
#
_entry.id   AF-A0A9P6J1A3-F1
#
_cell.length_a   1.000
_cell.length_b   1.000
_cell.length_c   1.000
_cell.angle_alpha   90.00
_cell.angle_beta   90.00
_cell.angle_gamma   90.00
#
_symmetry.space_group_name_H-M   'P 1'
#
loop_
_entity.id
_entity.type
_entity.pdbx_description
1 polymer ?
#
loop_
_entity_poly.entity_id
_entity_poly.type
_entity_poly.pdbx_seq_one_letter_code
_entity_poly.pdbx_strand_id
1 'polypeptide(L)'
;MANSSSTHRRPSSRSKTSFALSLVVLLLSTSAVFHTSAQVAQDPQLTTAAAPAAAAVEDSGSDNPVNTQQTITMKQIFDPHTFGNGEPDESYKINDDSPSLREALADLSGAQSQRPSSSIDDDIRQLVESLTLEELVGQLTQIQIGMLLSADGRLDPDKVKHWIVDMKVGSFLDTPTNHGGEYLAYSANQFALVVDELQKVAGSTRKKIPIIYGLDSVHGANYVDGATMFPQQIGLAATFNTTFAYEAGRIAAKDTRAAGIPWVFAPILDVAIHKLWPRVYESFGEDPFLVAQMGSALIKGLQGNYKKDRSRVAACMKHFIGYSASRNGQDKSSAWIPDNYLMDYFVPPFQAAVDAGVATAMNTYIDVNGQPVVSSRFYLKELLRHRLGFEGMLVTDWAEVDRLYTEHRSATSLKDAAYQCLNRTTVDMVMVPESESFSTDTLKLVQEGQLDKERIIDSAAKVLQLKKDLGLFENPMSDPDLLSLVGSKQDIEAAKAAARESITLLKNDGSTLPLIKKFQQQHQKETEQHGSHRPGKVVLTGPAADSTRALSGGWSIKWQGAEVDDWYQNRHDTIYESLKSELSDRSVSYVASVDFDGISNGSDQYLEEAKDAETVILCMGEKPYAEILGNQDELYLAPGQLNVIAKVAEQAKRTNTKVVLVLVEGRPRGLEDLAEMVDAIVMAYLPGPWGGLPIAEVLSGKVNPSGRLPMTYPRGTSDMATTYYRSGVDPYKPLFPFGAGLSYTTVEYHNLQLNTHRLHTKTYDDSSSQDEDHENDDNDYAEETDHAEDNKNAEGDDDRDGDGNDDEDEDEDDNDREDEDRDEDDDPEDGKDMASIQKRRSRKRSKVAAHSKIKAPRSDHIKVTIWDKEDKRFGKQIEALEKQAAFSSSNIPSKIIATVTVENTGDYPVKEVVFWYITQDYRSEVMPEAYLLKGFEKISLDEGERKEVQFTITRDALAFHGRNLKRKVEKGMFTLTVNAMRPEAQSVKFSVI
;
A
#
# COMPACT_ATOMS: atom_id res chain seq x y z
N MET A 1 25.18 -60.74 -33.51
CA MET A 1 24.94 -62.13 -33.94
C MET A 1 23.64 -62.62 -33.30
N ALA A 2 23.00 -63.64 -33.87
CA ALA A 2 21.68 -64.10 -33.42
C ALA A 2 21.74 -65.19 -32.33
N ASN A 3 20.57 -65.50 -31.74
CA ASN A 3 20.05 -66.82 -31.30
C ASN A 3 20.97 -67.79 -30.49
N SER A 4 20.48 -68.55 -29.51
CA SER A 4 19.14 -68.69 -28.88
C SER A 4 19.26 -69.63 -27.65
N SER A 5 18.14 -69.93 -26.97
CA SER A 5 17.76 -71.26 -26.40
C SER A 5 18.75 -72.14 -25.59
N SER A 6 18.37 -72.92 -24.57
CA SER A 6 17.16 -73.02 -23.72
C SER A 6 17.37 -74.14 -22.68
N THR A 7 16.52 -74.21 -21.65
CA THR A 7 16.08 -75.44 -20.93
C THR A 7 17.07 -76.38 -20.21
N HIS A 8 16.68 -76.70 -18.96
CA HIS A 8 16.92 -77.97 -18.22
C HIS A 8 18.32 -78.19 -17.57
N ARG A 9 18.47 -78.89 -16.44
CA ARG A 9 17.48 -79.63 -15.60
C ARG A 9 17.79 -79.58 -14.08
N ARG A 10 16.77 -79.91 -13.28
CA ARG A 10 16.73 -80.09 -11.81
C ARG A 10 17.53 -81.35 -11.34
N PRO A 11 17.82 -81.62 -10.03
CA PRO A 11 16.79 -81.63 -8.96
C PRO A 11 17.14 -81.39 -7.46
N SER A 12 16.07 -81.11 -6.70
CA SER A 12 15.74 -81.58 -5.32
C SER A 12 16.54 -81.08 -4.08
N SER A 13 15.93 -80.94 -2.88
CA SER A 13 14.49 -80.82 -2.51
C SER A 13 14.27 -80.46 -1.02
N ARG A 14 13.02 -80.05 -0.68
CA ARG A 14 12.41 -79.81 0.66
C ARG A 14 12.75 -78.43 1.26
N SER A 15 11.83 -77.63 1.83
CA SER A 15 10.34 -77.64 1.99
C SER A 15 9.92 -76.26 2.59
N LYS A 16 8.68 -75.72 2.58
CA LYS A 16 7.30 -76.11 2.18
C LYS A 16 6.52 -74.79 1.88
N THR A 17 5.70 -74.65 0.83
CA THR A 17 4.19 -74.56 0.82
C THR A 17 3.51 -73.74 1.93
N SER A 18 2.47 -72.90 1.73
CA SER A 18 1.68 -72.43 0.55
C SER A 18 0.59 -71.44 1.04
N PHE A 19 -0.22 -70.69 0.25
CA PHE A 19 -0.14 -70.02 -1.08
C PHE A 19 -1.52 -69.33 -1.38
N ALA A 20 -1.61 -68.34 -2.29
CA ALA A 20 -2.87 -67.77 -2.88
C ALA A 20 -3.83 -66.98 -1.94
N LEU A 21 -4.82 -66.16 -2.38
CA LEU A 21 -5.03 -65.29 -3.57
C LEU A 21 -6.35 -64.44 -3.41
N SER A 22 -6.49 -63.31 -4.14
CA SER A 22 -7.75 -62.74 -4.70
C SER A 22 -8.79 -61.90 -3.91
N LEU A 23 -9.33 -60.88 -4.64
CA LEU A 23 -10.64 -60.17 -4.55
C LEU A 23 -10.92 -59.26 -3.30
N VAL A 24 -11.76 -58.20 -3.27
CA VAL A 24 -12.35 -57.14 -4.19
C VAL A 24 -13.63 -56.57 -3.50
N VAL A 25 -14.32 -55.54 -4.06
CA VAL A 25 -15.59 -54.88 -3.61
C VAL A 25 -15.32 -53.64 -2.70
N LEU A 26 -15.33 -52.39 -3.23
CA LEU A 26 -16.45 -51.46 -3.59
C LEU A 26 -16.94 -50.64 -2.37
N LEU A 27 -17.35 -49.36 -2.46
CA LEU A 27 -17.84 -48.53 -3.58
C LEU A 27 -17.13 -47.16 -3.70
N LEU A 28 -16.90 -46.72 -4.94
CA LEU A 28 -16.88 -45.30 -5.36
C LEU A 28 -17.50 -45.21 -6.76
N SER A 29 -18.28 -44.17 -7.03
CA SER A 29 -18.86 -43.84 -8.34
C SER A 29 -18.46 -42.41 -8.68
N THR A 30 -17.59 -42.19 -9.68
CA THR A 30 -17.96 -41.74 -11.04
C THR A 30 -18.91 -40.54 -11.05
N SER A 31 -18.55 -39.42 -11.68
CA SER A 31 -18.02 -39.38 -13.05
C SER A 31 -16.83 -38.43 -13.26
N ALA A 32 -16.16 -38.57 -14.41
CA ALA A 32 -15.09 -37.69 -14.88
C ALA A 32 -15.34 -37.34 -16.36
N VAL A 33 -14.79 -36.21 -16.85
CA VAL A 33 -14.47 -35.97 -18.27
C VAL A 33 -13.32 -34.95 -18.39
N PHE A 34 -12.22 -35.40 -19.00
CA PHE A 34 -11.16 -34.70 -19.75
C PHE A 34 -10.78 -33.23 -19.47
N HIS A 35 -9.48 -33.06 -19.18
CA HIS A 35 -8.59 -32.26 -20.04
C HIS A 35 -7.33 -33.08 -20.35
N THR A 36 -6.80 -32.97 -21.58
CA THR A 36 -5.59 -33.69 -22.03
C THR A 36 -4.48 -32.73 -22.41
N SER A 37 -3.46 -32.65 -21.55
CA SER A 37 -2.16 -32.05 -21.87
C SER A 37 -1.27 -33.04 -22.64
N ALA A 38 -0.55 -32.57 -23.66
CA ALA A 38 0.41 -33.37 -24.41
C ALA A 38 1.80 -32.73 -24.40
N GLN A 39 2.72 -33.28 -23.60
CA GLN A 39 4.16 -33.02 -23.70
C GLN A 39 4.82 -34.10 -24.56
N VAL A 40 5.80 -33.71 -25.38
CA VAL A 40 6.84 -34.59 -25.94
C VAL A 40 8.17 -33.82 -25.82
N ALA A 41 9.26 -34.52 -25.49
CA ALA A 41 10.51 -33.91 -25.03
C ALA A 41 11.67 -34.00 -26.05
N GLN A 42 12.68 -33.13 -25.85
CA GLN A 42 14.14 -33.36 -25.85
C GLN A 42 14.75 -34.51 -26.70
N ASP A 43 15.92 -34.42 -27.33
CA ASP A 43 16.95 -33.38 -27.59
C ASP A 43 18.06 -34.07 -28.49
N PRO A 44 19.35 -33.67 -28.53
CA PRO A 44 20.01 -32.52 -29.18
C PRO A 44 20.74 -32.88 -30.50
N GLN A 45 21.23 -31.87 -31.26
CA GLN A 45 22.68 -31.60 -31.48
C GLN A 45 23.05 -30.64 -32.65
N LEU A 46 23.93 -29.68 -32.32
CA LEU A 46 25.10 -29.17 -33.07
C LEU A 46 25.01 -28.34 -34.38
N THR A 47 25.81 -27.25 -34.35
CA THR A 47 26.66 -26.64 -35.41
C THR A 47 26.14 -25.58 -36.42
N THR A 48 26.58 -24.34 -36.15
CA THR A 48 27.23 -23.36 -37.06
C THR A 48 26.46 -22.68 -38.21
N ALA A 49 26.11 -21.41 -37.95
CA ALA A 49 26.58 -20.21 -38.68
C ALA A 49 26.54 -20.15 -40.23
N ALA A 50 25.71 -19.23 -40.75
CA ALA A 50 26.04 -18.37 -41.89
C ALA A 50 25.15 -17.11 -41.91
N ALA A 51 25.66 -16.01 -42.46
CA ALA A 51 24.94 -14.80 -42.86
C ALA A 51 25.55 -14.31 -44.20
N PRO A 52 25.08 -13.20 -44.80
CA PRO A 52 23.71 -12.94 -45.28
C PRO A 52 23.69 -12.71 -46.81
N ALA A 53 22.52 -12.50 -47.42
CA ALA A 53 22.38 -12.05 -48.82
C ALA A 53 21.11 -11.21 -49.03
N ALA A 54 21.11 -10.30 -50.03
CA ALA A 54 20.03 -9.34 -50.27
C ALA A 54 19.72 -9.11 -51.77
N ALA A 55 18.46 -8.80 -52.07
CA ALA A 55 17.90 -8.21 -53.32
C ALA A 55 16.44 -7.74 -52.99
N ALA A 56 15.81 -6.65 -53.45
CA ALA A 56 15.91 -5.82 -54.67
C ALA A 56 15.39 -6.56 -55.93
N VAL A 57 14.59 -6.04 -56.89
CA VAL A 57 13.82 -4.79 -57.18
C VAL A 57 12.50 -5.26 -57.90
N GLU A 58 11.46 -4.54 -58.34
CA GLU A 58 11.05 -3.14 -58.66
C GLU A 58 9.65 -2.89 -58.02
N ASP A 59 9.03 -1.72 -57.79
CA ASP A 59 9.00 -0.36 -58.40
C ASP A 59 8.07 -0.16 -59.63
N SER A 60 7.00 0.64 -59.48
CA SER A 60 6.27 1.36 -60.56
C SER A 60 5.34 2.47 -60.00
N GLY A 61 5.42 3.68 -60.58
CA GLY A 61 4.59 4.85 -60.22
C GLY A 61 3.28 4.97 -61.03
N SER A 62 2.64 6.14 -61.16
CA SER A 62 2.97 7.48 -60.63
C SER A 62 1.70 8.36 -60.59
N ASP A 63 1.71 9.43 -59.77
CA ASP A 63 1.55 10.82 -60.25
C ASP A 63 1.48 11.82 -59.09
N ASN A 64 1.92 13.06 -59.34
CA ASN A 64 2.08 14.14 -58.36
C ASN A 64 2.07 15.48 -59.12
N PRO A 65 1.56 16.58 -58.55
CA PRO A 65 2.49 17.71 -58.42
C PRO A 65 2.28 18.65 -57.22
N VAL A 66 3.40 18.91 -56.50
CA VAL A 66 3.95 20.25 -56.19
C VAL A 66 3.24 21.10 -55.10
N ASN A 67 3.92 21.89 -54.25
CA ASN A 67 5.30 21.91 -53.71
C ASN A 67 5.39 23.12 -52.75
N THR A 68 6.02 22.97 -51.57
CA THR A 68 7.04 23.94 -51.11
C THR A 68 7.95 23.30 -50.07
N GLN A 69 9.26 23.49 -50.22
CA GLN A 69 10.29 22.90 -49.36
C GLN A 69 10.79 23.90 -48.33
N GLN A 70 11.36 23.39 -47.23
CA GLN A 70 12.74 23.76 -46.89
C GLN A 70 13.44 22.59 -46.19
N THR A 71 14.71 22.37 -46.54
CA THR A 71 15.54 21.26 -46.04
C THR A 71 16.86 21.82 -45.56
N ILE A 72 17.31 21.43 -44.36
CA ILE A 72 18.66 21.70 -43.87
C ILE A 72 19.32 20.35 -43.57
N THR A 73 20.54 20.16 -44.07
CA THR A 73 21.22 18.86 -44.09
C THR A 73 22.20 18.67 -42.94
N MET A 74 22.17 17.50 -42.31
CA MET A 74 23.22 16.98 -41.42
C MET A 74 24.61 17.04 -42.08
N LYS A 75 25.44 18.05 -41.78
CA LYS A 75 26.88 18.00 -42.08
C LYS A 75 27.80 18.97 -41.29
N GLN A 76 27.80 18.87 -39.96
CA GLN A 76 28.97 19.30 -39.17
C GLN A 76 28.99 18.59 -37.80
N ILE A 77 29.86 17.60 -37.67
CA ILE A 77 30.23 16.93 -36.41
C ILE A 77 31.76 16.86 -36.42
N PHE A 78 32.38 17.05 -35.25
CA PHE A 78 33.84 17.10 -34.99
C PHE A 78 34.58 18.37 -35.47
N ASP A 79 34.75 19.31 -34.54
CA ASP A 79 36.00 20.08 -34.39
C ASP A 79 36.50 19.86 -32.94
N PRO A 80 37.71 19.33 -32.72
CA PRO A 80 38.20 18.96 -31.39
C PRO A 80 39.02 20.06 -30.67
N HIS A 81 39.01 21.32 -31.11
CA HIS A 81 39.98 22.34 -30.66
C HIS A 81 39.42 23.62 -29.99
N THR A 82 38.47 23.48 -29.05
CA THR A 82 38.15 24.54 -28.07
C THR A 82 37.98 24.01 -26.63
N PHE A 83 39.05 23.49 -26.03
CA PHE A 83 39.16 23.39 -24.57
C PHE A 83 39.88 24.64 -24.02
N GLY A 84 39.08 25.64 -23.62
CA GLY A 84 39.55 26.74 -22.76
C GLY A 84 39.30 26.39 -21.30
N ASN A 85 40.19 26.79 -20.40
CA ASN A 85 40.02 26.55 -18.96
C ASN A 85 38.81 27.34 -18.43
N GLY A 86 37.72 26.64 -18.11
CA GLY A 86 36.61 27.15 -17.31
C GLY A 86 36.79 26.77 -15.84
N GLU A 87 36.34 27.66 -14.95
CA GLU A 87 36.20 27.38 -13.51
C GLU A 87 35.04 26.38 -13.29
N PRO A 88 34.99 25.64 -12.16
CA PRO A 88 33.96 24.65 -11.90
C PRO A 88 32.56 25.29 -11.90
N ASP A 89 31.61 24.62 -12.57
CA ASP A 89 30.25 25.13 -12.77
C ASP A 89 29.45 25.10 -11.46
N GLU A 90 29.00 26.28 -10.99
CA GLU A 90 28.16 26.42 -9.80
C GLU A 90 26.71 25.96 -10.00
N SER A 91 26.33 25.49 -11.21
CA SER A 91 24.97 25.04 -11.53
C SER A 91 24.46 23.83 -10.74
N TYR A 92 25.33 23.11 -10.03
CA TYR A 92 24.99 21.92 -9.23
C TYR A 92 24.69 22.20 -7.75
N LYS A 93 24.11 23.36 -7.42
CA LYS A 93 23.33 23.48 -6.19
C LYS A 93 21.99 22.75 -6.36
N ILE A 94 21.81 21.67 -5.60
CA ILE A 94 20.54 20.94 -5.54
C ILE A 94 19.54 21.75 -4.70
N ASN A 95 18.99 22.80 -5.31
CA ASN A 95 17.78 23.43 -4.84
C ASN A 95 16.62 22.48 -5.13
N ASP A 96 16.33 21.60 -4.15
CA ASP A 96 15.19 20.67 -4.13
C ASP A 96 13.88 21.42 -3.81
N ASP A 97 13.68 22.45 -4.63
CA ASP A 97 12.83 23.63 -4.49
C ASP A 97 12.38 24.06 -5.91
N SER A 98 12.18 23.04 -6.77
CA SER A 98 11.92 23.18 -8.20
C SER A 98 10.59 23.87 -8.46
N PRO A 99 10.43 24.58 -9.60
CA PRO A 99 9.17 25.24 -9.93
C PRO A 99 7.98 24.28 -9.87
N SER A 100 8.14 23.05 -10.38
CA SER A 100 7.10 22.01 -10.36
C SER A 100 6.72 21.54 -8.95
N LEU A 101 7.65 21.43 -8.00
CA LEU A 101 7.32 21.05 -6.62
C LEU A 101 6.60 22.19 -5.89
N ARG A 102 6.98 23.44 -6.15
CA ARG A 102 6.30 24.63 -5.63
C ARG A 102 4.89 24.80 -6.22
N GLU A 103 4.75 24.55 -7.52
CA GLU A 103 3.45 24.50 -8.22
C GLU A 103 2.57 23.40 -7.63
N ALA A 104 3.08 22.17 -7.50
CA ALA A 104 2.35 21.03 -6.90
C ALA A 104 1.93 21.28 -5.44
N LEU A 105 2.75 21.97 -4.65
CA LEU A 105 2.41 22.36 -3.27
C LEU A 105 1.32 23.44 -3.23
N ALA A 106 1.41 24.45 -4.10
CA ALA A 106 0.40 25.49 -4.22
C ALA A 106 -0.95 24.88 -4.68
N ASP A 107 -0.93 24.04 -5.71
CA ASP A 107 -2.05 23.23 -6.17
C ASP A 107 -2.66 22.44 -5.01
N LEU A 108 -1.88 21.61 -4.32
CA LEU A 108 -2.35 20.75 -3.22
C LEU A 108 -2.98 21.55 -2.07
N SER A 109 -2.47 22.76 -1.80
CA SER A 109 -3.02 23.66 -0.77
C SER A 109 -4.40 24.22 -1.13
N GLY A 110 -4.66 24.47 -2.43
CA GLY A 110 -5.97 24.87 -2.96
C GLY A 110 -6.87 23.70 -3.37
N ALA A 111 -6.31 22.49 -3.53
CA ALA A 111 -6.99 21.36 -4.14
C ALA A 111 -8.12 20.81 -3.24
N GLN A 112 -9.35 21.09 -3.65
CA GLN A 112 -10.51 20.27 -3.34
C GLN A 112 -10.78 19.40 -4.57
N SER A 113 -10.93 18.08 -4.41
CA SER A 113 -11.36 17.24 -5.53
C SER A 113 -12.88 17.28 -5.68
N GLN A 114 -13.37 17.33 -6.92
CA GLN A 114 -14.80 17.47 -7.17
C GLN A 114 -15.54 16.19 -6.77
N ARG A 115 -16.33 16.26 -5.69
CA ARG A 115 -17.09 15.11 -5.18
C ARG A 115 -18.11 14.58 -6.20
N PRO A 116 -18.52 13.30 -6.10
CA PRO A 116 -19.80 12.82 -6.61
C PRO A 116 -20.97 13.73 -6.22
N SER A 117 -22.08 13.63 -6.96
CA SER A 117 -23.33 14.26 -6.55
C SER A 117 -24.08 13.35 -5.59
N SER A 118 -24.60 13.90 -4.48
CA SER A 118 -25.47 13.19 -3.55
C SER A 118 -26.83 12.80 -4.16
N SER A 119 -27.24 13.52 -5.21
CA SER A 119 -28.44 13.26 -5.99
C SER A 119 -28.10 12.95 -7.45
N ILE A 120 -28.74 11.92 -8.01
CA ILE A 120 -28.69 11.66 -9.45
C ILE A 120 -29.42 12.78 -10.21
N ASP A 121 -28.82 13.24 -11.31
CA ASP A 121 -29.39 14.29 -12.17
C ASP A 121 -30.65 13.82 -12.91
N ASP A 122 -31.58 14.74 -13.18
CA ASP A 122 -32.90 14.41 -13.77
C ASP A 122 -32.83 13.79 -15.18
N ASP A 123 -31.82 14.16 -15.97
CA ASP A 123 -31.56 13.57 -17.30
C ASP A 123 -31.02 12.14 -17.19
N ILE A 124 -30.22 11.84 -16.16
CA ILE A 124 -29.78 10.47 -15.85
C ILE A 124 -30.96 9.64 -15.33
N ARG A 125 -31.83 10.19 -14.48
CA ARG A 125 -33.08 9.49 -14.05
C ARG A 125 -33.93 9.09 -15.25
N GLN A 126 -34.27 10.06 -16.10
CA GLN A 126 -35.04 9.83 -17.34
C GLN A 126 -34.35 8.84 -18.29
N LEU A 127 -33.01 8.87 -18.37
CA LEU A 127 -32.25 7.90 -19.16
C LEU A 127 -32.43 6.49 -18.60
N VAL A 128 -32.18 6.28 -17.31
CA VAL A 128 -32.26 4.96 -16.63
C VAL A 128 -33.67 4.38 -16.68
N GLU A 129 -34.70 5.17 -16.40
CA GLU A 129 -36.12 4.76 -16.51
C GLU A 129 -36.48 4.25 -17.91
N SER A 130 -35.84 4.79 -18.94
CA SER A 130 -36.11 4.50 -20.35
C SER A 130 -35.28 3.34 -20.95
N LEU A 131 -34.48 2.64 -20.12
CA LEU A 131 -33.68 1.47 -20.50
C LEU A 131 -34.48 0.16 -20.40
N THR A 132 -34.06 -0.85 -21.18
CA THR A 132 -34.55 -2.23 -20.98
C THR A 132 -33.83 -2.87 -19.78
N LEU A 133 -34.33 -4.00 -19.27
CA LEU A 133 -33.70 -4.69 -18.15
C LEU A 133 -32.28 -5.19 -18.52
N GLU A 134 -32.07 -5.58 -19.77
CA GLU A 134 -30.77 -6.00 -20.32
C GLU A 134 -29.80 -4.83 -20.42
N GLU A 135 -30.26 -3.64 -20.84
CA GLU A 135 -29.45 -2.41 -20.86
C GLU A 135 -29.09 -1.94 -19.45
N LEU A 136 -30.02 -2.08 -18.48
CA LEU A 136 -29.81 -1.80 -17.06
C LEU A 136 -28.75 -2.73 -16.45
N VAL A 137 -28.98 -4.04 -16.51
CA VAL A 137 -28.04 -5.06 -16.00
C VAL A 137 -26.68 -4.96 -16.69
N GLY A 138 -26.66 -4.63 -17.99
CA GLY A 138 -25.42 -4.35 -18.72
C GLY A 138 -24.58 -3.23 -18.09
N GLN A 139 -25.19 -2.18 -17.50
CA GLN A 139 -24.43 -1.13 -16.81
C GLN A 139 -23.80 -1.60 -15.49
N LEU A 140 -24.37 -2.62 -14.84
CA LEU A 140 -23.79 -3.23 -13.64
C LEU A 140 -22.63 -4.18 -13.99
N THR A 141 -22.45 -4.56 -15.25
CA THR A 141 -21.46 -5.58 -15.66
C THR A 141 -20.16 -4.94 -16.16
N GLN A 142 -19.02 -5.43 -15.65
CA GLN A 142 -17.68 -5.10 -16.12
C GLN A 142 -16.90 -6.36 -16.52
N ILE A 143 -16.27 -6.33 -17.71
CA ILE A 143 -15.60 -7.46 -18.38
C ILE A 143 -14.13 -7.12 -18.67
N GLN A 144 -13.19 -8.07 -18.61
CA GLN A 144 -11.79 -7.78 -18.96
C GLN A 144 -11.61 -7.60 -20.47
N ILE A 145 -10.69 -6.73 -20.90
CA ILE A 145 -10.46 -6.44 -22.32
C ILE A 145 -10.07 -7.70 -23.13
N GLY A 146 -9.39 -8.67 -22.53
CA GLY A 146 -9.04 -9.96 -23.15
C GLY A 146 -10.23 -10.69 -23.78
N MET A 147 -11.44 -10.55 -23.24
CA MET A 147 -12.66 -11.15 -23.79
C MET A 147 -13.11 -10.54 -25.13
N LEU A 148 -12.50 -9.42 -25.54
CA LEU A 148 -12.75 -8.70 -26.79
C LEU A 148 -11.60 -8.86 -27.80
N LEU A 149 -10.51 -9.56 -27.45
CA LEU A 149 -9.31 -9.67 -28.29
C LEU A 149 -9.26 -10.95 -29.12
N SER A 150 -8.69 -10.87 -30.32
CA SER A 150 -8.16 -12.02 -31.07
C SER A 150 -6.78 -12.45 -30.53
N ALA A 151 -6.30 -13.63 -30.93
CA ALA A 151 -5.08 -14.24 -30.39
C ALA A 151 -3.77 -13.49 -30.73
N ASP A 152 -3.84 -12.48 -31.59
CA ASP A 152 -2.77 -11.51 -31.91
C ASP A 152 -2.81 -10.26 -31.00
N GLY A 153 -3.74 -10.20 -30.05
CA GLY A 153 -3.92 -9.11 -29.09
C GLY A 153 -4.64 -7.88 -29.67
N ARG A 154 -5.30 -8.01 -30.83
CA ARG A 154 -6.10 -6.94 -31.47
C ARG A 154 -7.58 -7.08 -31.12
N LEU A 155 -8.38 -6.02 -31.28
CA LEU A 155 -9.84 -6.13 -31.11
C LEU A 155 -10.46 -7.03 -32.19
N ASP A 156 -11.26 -8.01 -31.75
CA ASP A 156 -12.07 -8.89 -32.58
C ASP A 156 -13.48 -8.27 -32.76
N PRO A 157 -13.87 -7.83 -33.97
CA PRO A 157 -15.13 -7.09 -34.17
C PRO A 157 -16.39 -7.86 -33.75
N ASP A 158 -16.40 -9.20 -33.89
CA ASP A 158 -17.55 -10.00 -33.49
C ASP A 158 -17.63 -10.13 -31.96
N LYS A 159 -16.49 -10.21 -31.26
CA LYS A 159 -16.46 -10.15 -29.78
C LYS A 159 -16.81 -8.77 -29.23
N VAL A 160 -16.28 -7.70 -29.83
CA VAL A 160 -16.64 -6.32 -29.46
C VAL A 160 -18.14 -6.09 -29.62
N LYS A 161 -18.72 -6.55 -30.74
CA LYS A 161 -20.16 -6.54 -30.96
C LYS A 161 -20.91 -7.37 -29.91
N HIS A 162 -20.47 -8.60 -29.63
CA HIS A 162 -21.11 -9.48 -28.64
C HIS A 162 -21.22 -8.78 -27.28
N TRP A 163 -20.13 -8.25 -26.74
CA TRP A 163 -20.15 -7.64 -25.41
C TRP A 163 -20.88 -6.29 -25.36
N ILE A 164 -20.68 -5.39 -26.33
CA ILE A 164 -21.28 -4.04 -26.32
C ILE A 164 -22.72 -4.05 -26.85
N VAL A 165 -22.96 -4.69 -28.00
CA VAL A 165 -24.23 -4.60 -28.72
C VAL A 165 -25.20 -5.67 -28.27
N ASP A 166 -24.75 -6.90 -28.03
CA ASP A 166 -25.65 -8.01 -27.68
C ASP A 166 -25.82 -8.12 -26.14
N MET A 167 -24.72 -8.15 -25.36
CA MET A 167 -24.70 -8.23 -23.88
C MET A 167 -24.81 -6.87 -23.13
N LYS A 168 -24.80 -5.74 -23.84
CA LYS A 168 -25.01 -4.36 -23.31
C LYS A 168 -23.98 -3.88 -22.27
N VAL A 169 -22.80 -4.49 -22.20
CA VAL A 169 -21.79 -4.25 -21.15
C VAL A 169 -21.42 -2.77 -21.04
N GLY A 170 -21.51 -2.24 -19.82
CA GLY A 170 -21.28 -0.84 -19.51
C GLY A 170 -19.81 -0.47 -19.29
N SER A 171 -18.95 -1.42 -18.94
CA SER A 171 -17.54 -1.16 -18.63
C SER A 171 -16.60 -2.29 -19.05
N PHE A 172 -15.36 -1.91 -19.41
CA PHE A 172 -14.23 -2.84 -19.54
C PHE A 172 -13.07 -2.44 -18.63
N LEU A 173 -12.16 -3.37 -18.38
CA LEU A 173 -10.93 -3.12 -17.64
C LEU A 173 -9.69 -3.81 -18.23
N ASP A 174 -8.55 -3.59 -17.56
CA ASP A 174 -7.26 -4.26 -17.77
C ASP A 174 -6.52 -3.83 -19.06
N THR A 175 -5.23 -4.17 -19.16
CA THR A 175 -4.40 -3.92 -20.33
C THR A 175 -4.45 -5.10 -21.33
N PRO A 176 -4.57 -4.86 -22.65
CA PRO A 176 -4.42 -5.91 -23.65
C PRO A 176 -3.11 -6.71 -23.51
N THR A 177 -2.04 -6.09 -23.01
CA THR A 177 -0.73 -6.72 -22.80
C THR A 177 -0.74 -7.88 -21.81
N ASN A 178 -1.68 -7.94 -20.86
CA ASN A 178 -1.83 -9.09 -19.96
C ASN A 178 -2.40 -10.33 -20.68
N HIS A 179 -3.04 -10.15 -21.85
CA HIS A 179 -3.70 -11.20 -22.64
C HIS A 179 -2.88 -11.69 -23.84
N GLY A 180 -1.66 -11.17 -24.00
CA GLY A 180 -0.74 -11.51 -25.08
C GLY A 180 -0.98 -10.73 -26.37
N GLY A 181 -0.32 -11.16 -27.45
CA GLY A 181 -0.36 -10.52 -28.77
C GLY A 181 1.00 -10.01 -29.26
N GLU A 182 0.98 -9.16 -30.28
CA GLU A 182 2.20 -8.65 -30.95
C GLU A 182 2.99 -7.62 -30.11
N TYR A 183 2.32 -6.85 -29.25
CA TYR A 183 2.92 -5.71 -28.55
C TYR A 183 3.35 -6.05 -27.11
N LEU A 184 4.63 -5.81 -26.80
CA LEU A 184 5.20 -5.99 -25.45
C LEU A 184 4.53 -5.11 -24.38
N ALA A 185 4.08 -3.92 -24.79
CA ALA A 185 3.30 -2.97 -24.01
C ALA A 185 2.47 -2.12 -24.99
N TYR A 186 1.33 -1.58 -24.56
CA TYR A 186 0.48 -0.71 -25.37
C TYR A 186 0.80 0.77 -25.09
N SER A 187 1.27 1.52 -26.07
CA SER A 187 1.42 2.98 -25.94
C SER A 187 0.08 3.69 -25.78
N ALA A 188 0.08 4.91 -25.25
CA ALA A 188 -1.11 5.74 -25.08
C ALA A 188 -1.96 5.83 -26.36
N ASN A 189 -1.32 6.01 -27.53
CA ASN A 189 -2.01 6.06 -28.82
C ASN A 189 -2.63 4.70 -29.22
N GLN A 190 -2.02 3.56 -28.88
CA GLN A 190 -2.60 2.24 -29.16
C GLN A 190 -3.81 1.96 -28.25
N PHE A 191 -3.76 2.35 -26.97
CA PHE A 191 -4.91 2.31 -26.07
C PHE A 191 -6.04 3.24 -26.54
N ALA A 192 -5.72 4.49 -26.91
CA ALA A 192 -6.68 5.47 -27.41
C ALA A 192 -7.46 4.92 -28.63
N LEU A 193 -6.76 4.28 -29.58
CA LEU A 193 -7.39 3.62 -30.73
C LEU A 193 -8.29 2.43 -30.35
N VAL A 194 -7.95 1.68 -29.28
CA VAL A 194 -8.82 0.64 -28.72
C VAL A 194 -10.07 1.27 -28.11
N VAL A 195 -9.92 2.25 -27.22
CA VAL A 195 -11.04 2.94 -26.55
C VAL A 195 -11.98 3.58 -27.58
N ASP A 196 -11.46 4.31 -28.56
CA ASP A 196 -12.26 4.97 -29.59
C ASP A 196 -13.12 3.97 -30.39
N GLU A 197 -12.61 2.76 -30.67
CA GLU A 197 -13.38 1.73 -31.38
C GLU A 197 -14.52 1.17 -30.51
N LEU A 198 -14.28 0.96 -29.21
CA LEU A 198 -15.33 0.57 -28.26
C LEU A 198 -16.43 1.66 -28.20
N GLN A 199 -16.04 2.94 -28.19
CA GLN A 199 -16.99 4.06 -28.19
C GLN A 199 -17.75 4.21 -29.51
N LYS A 200 -17.11 3.95 -30.67
CA LYS A 200 -17.80 3.89 -31.98
C LYS A 200 -18.90 2.82 -31.99
N VAL A 201 -18.60 1.62 -31.49
CA VAL A 201 -19.58 0.53 -31.40
C VAL A 201 -20.68 0.87 -30.41
N ALA A 202 -20.36 1.43 -29.24
CA ALA A 202 -21.35 1.88 -28.26
C ALA A 202 -22.28 2.98 -28.82
N GLY A 203 -21.74 3.92 -29.60
CA GLY A 203 -22.48 4.97 -30.31
C GLY A 203 -23.43 4.47 -31.42
N SER A 204 -23.32 3.20 -31.82
CA SER A 204 -24.26 2.53 -32.73
C SER A 204 -25.49 1.92 -32.04
N THR A 205 -25.47 1.80 -30.70
CA THR A 205 -26.55 1.18 -29.93
C THR A 205 -27.81 2.04 -29.84
N ARG A 206 -28.94 1.42 -29.44
CA ARG A 206 -30.26 2.08 -29.26
C ARG A 206 -30.20 3.35 -28.41
N LYS A 207 -29.37 3.34 -27.37
CA LYS A 207 -29.29 4.39 -26.34
C LYS A 207 -27.98 5.17 -26.35
N LYS A 208 -26.97 4.73 -27.12
CA LYS A 208 -25.66 5.39 -27.28
C LYS A 208 -24.95 5.69 -25.95
N ILE A 209 -25.16 4.83 -24.95
CA ILE A 209 -24.50 4.95 -23.65
C ILE A 209 -23.00 4.70 -23.86
N PRO A 210 -22.12 5.62 -23.46
CA PRO A 210 -20.68 5.44 -23.62
C PRO A 210 -20.15 4.34 -22.70
N ILE A 211 -19.03 3.73 -23.10
CA ILE A 211 -18.28 2.80 -22.26
C ILE A 211 -17.47 3.60 -21.23
N ILE A 212 -17.36 3.08 -19.99
CA ILE A 212 -16.35 3.52 -19.03
C ILE A 212 -15.24 2.45 -18.94
N TYR A 213 -13.99 2.86 -19.09
CA TYR A 213 -12.83 1.95 -19.02
C TYR A 213 -12.10 2.18 -17.68
N GLY A 214 -11.80 1.11 -16.93
CA GLY A 214 -11.01 1.17 -15.70
C GLY A 214 -9.62 0.53 -15.85
N LEU A 215 -8.59 1.09 -15.20
CA LEU A 215 -7.22 0.57 -15.29
C LEU A 215 -6.46 0.65 -13.96
N ASP A 216 -5.67 -0.36 -13.63
CA ASP A 216 -4.68 -0.28 -12.56
C ASP A 216 -3.54 0.68 -12.93
N SER A 217 -3.58 1.87 -12.35
CA SER A 217 -2.56 2.92 -12.40
C SER A 217 -2.04 3.16 -10.98
N VAL A 218 -1.31 2.19 -10.44
CA VAL A 218 -0.98 2.01 -9.01
C VAL A 218 0.11 2.98 -8.54
N HIS A 219 1.11 3.25 -9.38
CA HIS A 219 2.26 4.11 -9.06
C HIS A 219 2.68 4.99 -10.25
N GLY A 220 1.70 5.44 -11.03
CA GLY A 220 1.88 5.97 -12.38
C GLY A 220 0.92 5.28 -13.34
N ALA A 221 0.94 5.65 -14.63
CA ALA A 221 0.16 4.97 -15.66
C ALA A 221 0.87 3.67 -16.11
N ASN A 222 1.11 2.75 -15.17
CA ASN A 222 2.09 1.66 -15.26
C ASN A 222 1.90 0.62 -16.38
N TYR A 223 0.76 0.62 -17.08
CA TYR A 223 0.51 -0.22 -18.26
C TYR A 223 0.60 0.55 -19.59
N VAL A 224 0.69 1.87 -19.55
CA VAL A 224 0.77 2.74 -20.73
C VAL A 224 2.23 2.87 -21.14
N ASP A 225 2.58 2.37 -22.33
CA ASP A 225 3.96 2.43 -22.79
C ASP A 225 4.40 3.88 -23.06
N GLY A 226 5.63 4.18 -22.66
CA GLY A 226 6.19 5.54 -22.59
C GLY A 226 5.96 6.27 -21.26
N ALA A 227 4.93 5.90 -20.47
CA ALA A 227 4.48 6.69 -19.32
C ALA A 227 5.45 6.74 -18.12
N THR A 228 5.20 7.71 -17.24
CA THR A 228 5.98 7.92 -16.02
C THR A 228 5.52 6.99 -14.90
N MET A 229 6.47 6.28 -14.29
CA MET A 229 6.27 5.49 -13.06
C MET A 229 7.11 6.08 -11.93
N PHE A 230 6.45 6.30 -10.80
CA PHE A 230 6.99 6.77 -9.53
C PHE A 230 7.47 5.59 -8.67
N PRO A 231 8.10 5.84 -7.50
CA PRO A 231 8.16 4.84 -6.43
C PRO A 231 6.77 4.25 -6.13
N GLN A 232 6.73 2.97 -5.77
CA GLN A 232 5.53 2.34 -5.22
C GLN A 232 5.02 3.11 -3.98
N GLN A 233 3.74 2.95 -3.61
CA GLN A 233 3.14 3.75 -2.54
C GLN A 233 3.91 3.67 -1.21
N ILE A 234 4.58 2.55 -0.89
CA ILE A 234 5.43 2.44 0.31
C ILE A 234 6.68 3.35 0.23
N GLY A 235 7.24 3.55 -0.95
CA GLY A 235 8.34 4.49 -1.19
C GLY A 235 7.85 5.94 -1.12
N LEU A 236 6.68 6.24 -1.70
CA LEU A 236 6.05 7.56 -1.54
C LEU A 236 5.78 7.86 -0.05
N ALA A 237 5.27 6.89 0.72
CA ALA A 237 5.08 7.03 2.16
C ALA A 237 6.38 7.34 2.91
N ALA A 238 7.49 6.70 2.54
CA ALA A 238 8.80 6.93 3.14
C ALA A 238 9.33 8.36 2.96
N THR A 239 8.82 9.11 1.98
CA THR A 239 9.13 10.54 1.85
C THR A 239 8.57 11.36 3.01
N PHE A 240 7.43 10.98 3.60
CA PHE A 240 6.60 11.81 4.48
C PHE A 240 6.30 13.23 3.91
N ASN A 241 6.17 13.32 2.58
CA ASN A 241 5.85 14.56 1.86
C ASN A 241 4.65 14.30 0.92
N THR A 242 3.47 14.79 1.29
CA THR A 242 2.21 14.61 0.55
C THR A 242 2.23 15.24 -0.85
N THR A 243 3.16 16.16 -1.12
CA THR A 243 3.33 16.79 -2.44
C THR A 243 3.66 15.75 -3.52
N PHE A 244 4.49 14.75 -3.22
CA PHE A 244 4.79 13.68 -4.19
C PHE A 244 3.62 12.73 -4.40
N ALA A 245 2.78 12.49 -3.38
CA ALA A 245 1.57 11.70 -3.54
C ALA A 245 0.56 12.42 -4.47
N TYR A 246 0.38 13.73 -4.30
CA TYR A 246 -0.41 14.56 -5.23
C TYR A 246 0.18 14.54 -6.64
N GLU A 247 1.48 14.78 -6.79
CA GLU A 247 2.15 14.88 -8.09
C GLU A 247 2.16 13.55 -8.85
N ALA A 248 2.40 12.43 -8.15
CA ALA A 248 2.26 11.09 -8.72
C ALA A 248 0.83 10.83 -9.23
N GLY A 249 -0.20 11.22 -8.45
CA GLY A 249 -1.59 11.14 -8.88
C GLY A 249 -1.90 12.03 -10.09
N ARG A 250 -1.42 13.28 -10.10
CA ARG A 250 -1.63 14.24 -11.20
C ARG A 250 -1.05 13.71 -12.52
N ILE A 251 0.16 13.16 -12.46
CA ILE A 251 0.86 12.62 -13.64
C ILE A 251 0.24 11.29 -14.08
N ALA A 252 -0.10 10.39 -13.15
CA ALA A 252 -0.79 9.14 -13.47
C ALA A 252 -2.13 9.40 -14.19
N ALA A 253 -2.93 10.37 -13.73
CA ALA A 253 -4.19 10.72 -14.37
C ALA A 253 -4.00 11.25 -15.80
N LYS A 254 -3.04 12.14 -16.01
CA LYS A 254 -2.70 12.72 -17.31
C LYS A 254 -2.20 11.65 -18.30
N ASP A 255 -1.24 10.81 -17.86
CA ASP A 255 -0.69 9.73 -18.70
C ASP A 255 -1.75 8.63 -18.99
N THR A 256 -2.61 8.27 -18.03
CA THR A 256 -3.71 7.30 -18.25
C THR A 256 -4.84 7.88 -19.10
N ARG A 257 -5.18 9.17 -19.00
CA ARG A 257 -6.19 9.77 -19.88
C ARG A 257 -5.69 10.02 -21.30
N ALA A 258 -4.37 10.18 -21.51
CA ALA A 258 -3.78 10.11 -22.84
C ALA A 258 -4.02 8.74 -23.51
N ALA A 259 -4.14 7.66 -22.73
CA ALA A 259 -4.58 6.34 -23.20
C ALA A 259 -6.11 6.24 -23.44
N GLY A 260 -6.85 7.35 -23.34
CA GLY A 260 -8.32 7.41 -23.46
C GLY A 260 -9.08 6.94 -22.22
N ILE A 261 -8.39 6.54 -21.15
CA ILE A 261 -8.99 5.84 -20.00
C ILE A 261 -9.39 6.86 -18.91
N PRO A 262 -10.68 6.93 -18.52
CA PRO A 262 -11.18 7.97 -17.61
C PRO A 262 -11.23 7.58 -16.12
N TRP A 263 -10.88 6.34 -15.75
CA TRP A 263 -11.06 5.81 -14.39
C TRP A 263 -9.89 4.88 -14.00
N VAL A 264 -9.39 5.00 -12.76
CA VAL A 264 -8.28 4.18 -12.27
C VAL A 264 -8.56 3.50 -10.94
N PHE A 265 -7.96 2.32 -10.76
CA PHE A 265 -8.11 1.50 -9.54
C PHE A 265 -7.05 1.82 -8.47
N ALA A 266 -6.92 3.11 -8.12
CA ALA A 266 -5.97 3.63 -7.13
C ALA A 266 -6.54 4.87 -6.40
N PRO A 267 -6.08 5.20 -5.17
CA PRO A 267 -5.02 4.55 -4.38
C PRO A 267 -5.46 3.29 -3.62
N ILE A 268 -4.46 2.51 -3.22
CA ILE A 268 -4.62 1.48 -2.18
C ILE A 268 -4.49 2.17 -0.80
N LEU A 269 -5.43 1.92 0.10
CA LEU A 269 -5.55 2.53 1.44
C LEU A 269 -5.54 1.50 2.58
N ASP A 270 -5.19 0.25 2.27
CA ASP A 270 -4.98 -0.80 3.27
C ASP A 270 -3.81 -0.45 4.20
N VAL A 271 -4.01 -0.62 5.50
CA VAL A 271 -3.02 -0.33 6.55
C VAL A 271 -2.19 -1.60 6.81
N ALA A 272 -0.91 -1.60 6.43
CA ALA A 272 -0.08 -2.80 6.37
C ALA A 272 0.40 -3.30 7.75
N ILE A 273 -0.50 -3.87 8.54
CA ILE A 273 -0.15 -4.41 9.87
C ILE A 273 0.74 -5.66 9.79
N HIS A 274 0.57 -6.50 8.76
CA HIS A 274 1.18 -7.83 8.64
C HIS A 274 2.21 -7.92 7.51
N LYS A 275 3.50 -8.02 7.86
CA LYS A 275 4.64 -7.77 6.95
C LYS A 275 4.91 -8.87 5.92
N LEU A 276 4.34 -10.07 6.08
CA LEU A 276 4.35 -11.09 5.02
C LEU A 276 3.45 -10.74 3.82
N TRP A 277 2.46 -9.86 3.98
CA TRP A 277 1.44 -9.64 2.96
C TRP A 277 2.04 -9.15 1.63
N PRO A 278 1.79 -9.84 0.48
CA PRO A 278 2.48 -9.54 -0.77
C PRO A 278 2.01 -8.28 -1.49
N ARG A 279 1.16 -7.47 -0.85
CA ARG A 279 0.73 -6.15 -1.35
C ARG A 279 1.15 -5.01 -0.43
N VAL A 280 2.07 -5.28 0.52
CA VAL A 280 2.66 -4.26 1.41
C VAL A 280 3.23 -3.07 0.64
N TYR A 281 3.89 -3.27 -0.51
CA TYR A 281 4.44 -2.17 -1.31
C TYR A 281 3.37 -1.27 -1.93
N GLU A 282 2.19 -1.83 -2.19
CA GLU A 282 1.03 -1.09 -2.67
C GLU A 282 0.42 -0.23 -1.55
N SER A 283 0.73 -0.46 -0.27
CA SER A 283 0.25 0.37 0.84
C SER A 283 1.13 1.59 1.10
N PHE A 284 0.60 2.59 1.80
CA PHE A 284 1.40 3.67 2.41
C PHE A 284 1.97 3.30 3.80
N GLY A 285 2.11 2.01 4.14
CA GLY A 285 2.68 1.54 5.40
C GLY A 285 1.66 1.18 6.49
N GLU A 286 2.11 1.16 7.74
CA GLU A 286 1.32 0.60 8.87
C GLU A 286 0.53 1.63 9.69
N ASP A 287 0.67 2.92 9.38
CA ASP A 287 0.09 4.00 10.20
C ASP A 287 -1.21 4.58 9.59
N PRO A 288 -2.35 4.53 10.30
CA PRO A 288 -3.63 5.03 9.79
C PRO A 288 -3.63 6.51 9.40
N PHE A 289 -2.83 7.35 10.08
CA PHE A 289 -2.77 8.79 9.78
C PHE A 289 -1.93 9.05 8.53
N LEU A 290 -0.77 8.40 8.39
CA LEU A 290 0.06 8.47 7.18
C LEU A 290 -0.69 7.99 5.93
N VAL A 291 -1.33 6.83 6.01
CA VAL A 291 -2.11 6.27 4.89
C VAL A 291 -3.28 7.20 4.51
N ALA A 292 -3.95 7.81 5.50
CA ALA A 292 -4.98 8.82 5.27
C ALA A 292 -4.44 10.10 4.58
N GLN A 293 -3.31 10.65 5.04
CA GLN A 293 -2.74 11.88 4.45
C GLN A 293 -2.24 11.65 3.02
N MET A 294 -1.48 10.58 2.78
CA MET A 294 -0.94 10.28 1.45
C MET A 294 -2.04 9.86 0.47
N GLY A 295 -3.01 9.05 0.91
CA GLY A 295 -4.17 8.68 0.12
C GLY A 295 -5.03 9.87 -0.30
N SER A 296 -5.32 10.78 0.64
CA SER A 296 -6.07 12.01 0.37
C SER A 296 -5.35 12.90 -0.67
N ALA A 297 -4.02 13.04 -0.55
CA ALA A 297 -3.22 13.81 -1.51
C ALA A 297 -3.21 13.16 -2.91
N LEU A 298 -3.05 11.83 -3.01
CA LEU A 298 -3.06 11.12 -4.28
C LEU A 298 -4.43 11.18 -4.97
N ILE A 299 -5.53 11.05 -4.21
CA ILE A 299 -6.90 11.24 -4.73
C ILE A 299 -7.08 12.65 -5.31
N LYS A 300 -6.62 13.70 -4.61
CA LYS A 300 -6.66 15.07 -5.15
C LYS A 300 -5.86 15.20 -6.45
N GLY A 301 -4.69 14.53 -6.53
CA GLY A 301 -3.86 14.48 -7.73
C GLY A 301 -4.60 13.84 -8.91
N LEU A 302 -5.09 12.62 -8.72
CA LEU A 302 -5.82 11.85 -9.74
C LEU A 302 -7.06 12.59 -10.25
N GLN A 303 -7.87 13.11 -9.31
CA GLN A 303 -9.22 13.57 -9.61
C GLN A 303 -9.32 15.04 -10.00
N GLY A 304 -8.55 15.93 -9.38
CA GLY A 304 -8.71 17.39 -9.56
C GLY A 304 -10.19 17.80 -9.63
N ASN A 305 -10.59 18.41 -10.76
CA ASN A 305 -11.99 18.53 -11.15
C ASN A 305 -12.28 17.72 -12.42
N TYR A 306 -12.34 16.38 -12.33
CA TYR A 306 -12.57 15.46 -13.44
C TYR A 306 -13.88 15.70 -14.23
N LYS A 307 -14.81 16.47 -13.66
CA LYS A 307 -16.05 16.93 -14.32
C LYS A 307 -15.83 18.08 -15.32
N LYS A 308 -14.61 18.63 -15.40
CA LYS A 308 -14.25 19.78 -16.27
C LYS A 308 -12.85 19.66 -16.87
N ASP A 309 -11.89 19.11 -16.13
CA ASP A 309 -10.51 18.90 -16.54
C ASP A 309 -10.35 17.51 -17.18
N ARG A 310 -10.25 17.46 -18.52
CA ARG A 310 -10.05 16.19 -19.26
C ARG A 310 -8.71 15.52 -18.96
N SER A 311 -7.73 16.18 -18.33
CA SER A 311 -6.48 15.51 -17.93
C SER A 311 -6.62 14.72 -16.61
N ARG A 312 -7.81 14.67 -16.01
CA ARG A 312 -8.08 13.95 -14.74
C ARG A 312 -8.94 12.71 -14.95
N VAL A 313 -8.89 11.82 -13.96
CA VAL A 313 -9.60 10.53 -13.93
C VAL A 313 -10.39 10.39 -12.63
N ALA A 314 -11.44 9.56 -12.64
CA ALA A 314 -12.03 9.09 -11.40
C ALA A 314 -11.01 8.22 -10.64
N ALA A 315 -10.85 8.45 -9.33
CA ALA A 315 -10.01 7.62 -8.45
C ALA A 315 -10.88 6.60 -7.70
N CYS A 316 -10.26 5.48 -7.32
CA CYS A 316 -10.92 4.37 -6.64
C CYS A 316 -10.19 3.99 -5.36
N MET A 317 -10.79 4.24 -4.20
CA MET A 317 -10.23 3.76 -2.94
C MET A 317 -10.38 2.24 -2.81
N LYS A 318 -9.27 1.51 -2.61
CA LYS A 318 -9.27 0.04 -2.46
C LYS A 318 -8.32 -0.43 -1.33
N HIS A 319 -8.47 -1.60 -0.74
CA HIS A 319 -9.54 -2.59 -0.93
C HIS A 319 -10.44 -2.57 0.31
N PHE A 320 -11.64 -2.02 0.19
CA PHE A 320 -12.53 -1.76 1.32
C PHE A 320 -13.10 -3.09 1.89
N ILE A 321 -12.71 -3.57 3.06
CA ILE A 321 -11.79 -2.98 4.06
C ILE A 321 -11.01 -4.08 4.80
N GLY A 322 -9.79 -3.77 5.23
CA GLY A 322 -9.02 -4.62 6.15
C GLY A 322 -8.24 -5.76 5.48
N TYR A 323 -7.93 -5.64 4.19
CA TYR A 323 -7.38 -6.74 3.39
C TYR A 323 -5.98 -7.16 3.86
N SER A 324 -5.18 -6.19 4.27
CA SER A 324 -3.83 -6.33 4.84
C SER A 324 -3.75 -6.99 6.23
N ALA A 325 -4.90 -7.35 6.82
CA ALA A 325 -5.00 -7.86 8.19
C ALA A 325 -5.16 -9.39 8.27
N SER A 326 -4.84 -10.13 7.20
CA SER A 326 -4.91 -11.59 7.19
C SER A 326 -3.97 -12.19 8.24
N ARG A 327 -4.49 -13.14 9.03
CA ARG A 327 -3.81 -13.65 10.25
C ARG A 327 -2.48 -14.37 9.99
N ASN A 328 -2.27 -14.81 8.76
CA ASN A 328 -1.11 -15.53 8.25
C ASN A 328 -0.28 -14.68 7.26
N GLY A 329 -0.70 -13.45 6.97
CA GLY A 329 -0.10 -12.60 5.96
C GLY A 329 -0.19 -13.11 4.54
N GLN A 330 -1.05 -14.09 4.26
CA GLN A 330 -1.27 -14.54 2.89
C GLN A 330 -2.36 -13.70 2.24
N ASP A 331 -2.21 -13.45 0.95
CA ASP A 331 -3.23 -12.81 0.11
C ASP A 331 -4.54 -13.63 0.13
N LYS A 332 -5.67 -12.95 -0.02
CA LYS A 332 -7.03 -13.55 -0.11
C LYS A 332 -7.39 -14.50 1.05
N SER A 333 -6.78 -14.29 2.23
CA SER A 333 -7.05 -15.04 3.48
C SER A 333 -7.81 -14.18 4.51
N SER A 334 -8.73 -14.80 5.26
CA SER A 334 -9.62 -14.18 6.25
C SER A 334 -8.94 -13.25 7.25
N ALA A 335 -9.57 -12.11 7.54
CA ALA A 335 -9.15 -11.17 8.58
C ALA A 335 -10.06 -11.24 9.83
N TRP A 336 -9.43 -11.11 10.99
CA TRP A 336 -10.09 -11.16 12.30
C TRP A 336 -9.77 -9.86 13.05
N ILE A 337 -10.63 -8.86 12.90
CA ILE A 337 -10.39 -7.47 13.29
C ILE A 337 -11.50 -7.03 14.26
N PRO A 338 -11.23 -6.85 15.56
CA PRO A 338 -12.24 -6.36 16.50
C PRO A 338 -12.84 -5.03 16.03
N ASP A 339 -14.16 -4.89 16.03
CA ASP A 339 -14.84 -3.77 15.34
C ASP A 339 -14.37 -2.38 15.78
N ASN A 340 -14.02 -2.18 17.06
CA ASN A 340 -13.46 -0.90 17.52
C ASN A 340 -12.05 -0.64 16.95
N TYR A 341 -11.25 -1.68 16.74
CA TYR A 341 -9.94 -1.61 16.09
C TYR A 341 -10.08 -1.45 14.56
N LEU A 342 -11.12 -2.02 13.95
CA LEU A 342 -11.48 -1.68 12.56
C LEU A 342 -11.78 -0.18 12.43
N MET A 343 -12.60 0.36 13.32
CA MET A 343 -13.01 1.76 13.33
C MET A 343 -11.88 2.76 13.66
N ASP A 344 -10.93 2.40 14.55
CA ASP A 344 -9.82 3.27 14.95
C ASP A 344 -8.59 3.19 14.01
N TYR A 345 -8.39 2.08 13.29
CA TYR A 345 -7.16 1.84 12.51
C TYR A 345 -7.37 1.64 11.01
N PHE A 346 -8.40 0.91 10.59
CA PHE A 346 -8.60 0.62 9.15
C PHE A 346 -9.55 1.60 8.46
N VAL A 347 -10.56 2.12 9.17
CA VAL A 347 -11.53 3.07 8.62
C VAL A 347 -10.96 4.47 8.33
N PRO A 348 -10.05 5.07 9.14
CA PRO A 348 -9.64 6.46 8.93
C PRO A 348 -9.08 6.82 7.53
N PRO A 349 -8.28 5.97 6.86
CA PRO A 349 -7.89 6.20 5.47
C PRO A 349 -9.06 6.29 4.49
N PHE A 350 -10.04 5.41 4.60
CA PHE A 350 -11.22 5.41 3.71
C PHE A 350 -12.15 6.59 4.04
N GLN A 351 -12.29 7.00 5.31
CA GLN A 351 -12.98 8.26 5.64
C GLN A 351 -12.26 9.46 5.00
N ALA A 352 -10.94 9.56 5.14
CA ALA A 352 -10.17 10.65 4.54
C ALA A 352 -10.23 10.69 3.00
N ALA A 353 -10.50 9.54 2.35
CA ALA A 353 -10.77 9.44 0.92
C ALA A 353 -12.18 9.94 0.54
N VAL A 354 -13.21 9.61 1.31
CA VAL A 354 -14.55 10.19 1.15
C VAL A 354 -14.51 11.71 1.39
N ASP A 355 -13.82 12.15 2.44
CA ASP A 355 -13.62 13.57 2.76
C ASP A 355 -12.85 14.29 1.65
N ALA A 356 -11.88 13.64 0.99
CA ALA A 356 -11.18 14.15 -0.18
C ALA A 356 -12.07 14.25 -1.43
N GLY A 357 -13.16 13.49 -1.49
CA GLY A 357 -14.11 13.47 -2.61
C GLY A 357 -13.97 12.30 -3.59
N VAL A 358 -13.44 11.15 -3.16
CA VAL A 358 -13.19 9.99 -4.04
C VAL A 358 -14.45 9.57 -4.82
N ALA A 359 -14.29 9.37 -6.14
CA ALA A 359 -15.39 9.14 -7.06
C ALA A 359 -15.90 7.69 -7.02
N THR A 360 -15.02 6.72 -6.79
CA THR A 360 -15.38 5.30 -6.71
C THR A 360 -14.71 4.60 -5.51
N ALA A 361 -15.22 3.42 -5.17
CA ALA A 361 -14.65 2.53 -4.16
C ALA A 361 -14.66 1.09 -4.67
N MET A 362 -13.71 0.27 -4.22
CA MET A 362 -13.63 -1.15 -4.55
C MET A 362 -13.55 -1.97 -3.25
N ASN A 363 -14.42 -2.99 -3.11
CA ASN A 363 -14.39 -3.85 -1.93
C ASN A 363 -13.24 -4.87 -1.95
N THR A 364 -12.90 -5.44 -0.80
CA THR A 364 -11.89 -6.51 -0.66
C THR A 364 -12.42 -7.91 -1.01
N TYR A 365 -11.51 -8.83 -1.33
CA TYR A 365 -11.74 -10.26 -1.59
C TYR A 365 -12.14 -11.10 -0.36
N ILE A 366 -11.87 -10.61 0.84
CA ILE A 366 -11.87 -11.47 2.04
C ILE A 366 -13.18 -11.39 2.83
N ASP A 367 -13.38 -12.40 3.68
CA ASP A 367 -14.24 -12.22 4.84
C ASP A 367 -13.50 -11.44 5.95
N VAL A 368 -14.24 -10.57 6.62
CA VAL A 368 -13.79 -9.90 7.84
C VAL A 368 -14.74 -10.29 8.97
N ASN A 369 -14.19 -10.93 10.01
CA ASN A 369 -14.95 -11.54 11.11
C ASN A 369 -15.98 -12.58 10.63
N GLY A 370 -15.66 -13.40 9.62
CA GLY A 370 -16.55 -14.45 9.11
C GLY A 370 -17.65 -13.97 8.15
N GLN A 371 -17.62 -12.71 7.71
CA GLN A 371 -18.54 -12.15 6.72
C GLN A 371 -17.82 -11.76 5.42
N PRO A 372 -18.02 -12.50 4.30
CA PRO A 372 -17.51 -12.11 2.97
C PRO A 372 -18.01 -10.72 2.58
N VAL A 373 -17.10 -9.75 2.43
CA VAL A 373 -17.43 -8.32 2.42
C VAL A 373 -18.41 -7.96 1.29
N VAL A 374 -18.23 -8.54 0.10
CA VAL A 374 -19.10 -8.37 -1.08
C VAL A 374 -20.59 -8.75 -0.86
N SER A 375 -20.89 -9.50 0.21
CA SER A 375 -22.26 -9.89 0.60
C SER A 375 -22.72 -9.27 1.93
N SER A 376 -21.86 -8.51 2.61
CA SER A 376 -22.14 -7.97 3.93
C SER A 376 -22.81 -6.60 3.86
N ARG A 377 -24.07 -6.57 4.31
CA ARG A 377 -24.81 -5.33 4.57
C ARG A 377 -24.08 -4.42 5.55
N PHE A 378 -23.41 -4.98 6.57
CA PHE A 378 -22.71 -4.20 7.59
C PHE A 378 -21.58 -3.37 6.98
N TYR A 379 -20.68 -3.98 6.21
CA TYR A 379 -19.57 -3.25 5.61
C TYR A 379 -20.02 -2.35 4.43
N LEU A 380 -20.76 -2.89 3.46
CA LEU A 380 -21.02 -2.20 2.19
C LEU A 380 -22.31 -1.35 2.15
N LYS A 381 -23.11 -1.34 3.22
CA LYS A 381 -24.24 -0.41 3.37
C LYS A 381 -24.12 0.43 4.65
N GLU A 382 -24.13 -0.21 5.82
CA GLU A 382 -24.18 0.51 7.10
C GLU A 382 -22.89 1.28 7.41
N LEU A 383 -21.71 0.68 7.17
CA LEU A 383 -20.43 1.37 7.31
C LEU A 383 -20.18 2.30 6.12
N LEU A 384 -19.96 1.77 4.91
CA LEU A 384 -19.51 2.56 3.76
C LEU A 384 -20.47 3.69 3.37
N ARG A 385 -21.76 3.41 3.22
CA ARG A 385 -22.75 4.43 2.79
C ARG A 385 -23.19 5.29 3.96
N HIS A 386 -23.80 4.66 4.98
CA HIS A 386 -24.48 5.43 6.04
C HIS A 386 -23.51 6.08 7.04
N ARG A 387 -22.41 5.41 7.43
CA ARG A 387 -21.48 5.93 8.45
C ARG A 387 -20.34 6.78 7.86
N LEU A 388 -19.79 6.43 6.71
CA LEU A 388 -18.70 7.20 6.08
C LEU A 388 -19.21 8.29 5.12
N GLY A 389 -20.44 8.19 4.63
CA GLY A 389 -21.02 9.14 3.68
C GLY A 389 -20.54 8.94 2.22
N PHE A 390 -20.19 7.72 1.81
CA PHE A 390 -19.72 7.48 0.44
C PHE A 390 -20.87 7.50 -0.59
N GLU A 391 -20.92 8.55 -1.40
CA GLU A 391 -21.96 8.78 -2.42
C GLU A 391 -21.61 8.23 -3.82
N GLY A 392 -20.34 7.93 -4.07
CA GLY A 392 -19.82 7.51 -5.38
C GLY A 392 -20.19 6.10 -5.84
N MET A 393 -19.55 5.61 -6.91
CA MET A 393 -19.82 4.27 -7.45
C MET A 393 -19.01 3.19 -6.73
N LEU A 394 -19.67 2.13 -6.25
CA LEU A 394 -19.01 0.95 -5.65
C LEU A 394 -18.85 -0.17 -6.69
N VAL A 395 -17.62 -0.59 -6.96
CA VAL A 395 -17.27 -1.75 -7.78
C VAL A 395 -16.77 -2.92 -6.92
N THR A 396 -16.89 -4.16 -7.41
CA THR A 396 -16.22 -5.32 -6.78
C THR A 396 -14.77 -5.47 -7.26
N ASP A 397 -13.96 -6.20 -6.50
CA ASP A 397 -12.70 -6.76 -6.99
C ASP A 397 -12.96 -7.97 -7.92
N TRP A 398 -11.89 -8.52 -8.50
CA TRP A 398 -11.89 -9.52 -9.58
C TRP A 398 -12.67 -10.80 -9.26
N ALA A 399 -13.81 -10.99 -9.94
CA ALA A 399 -14.70 -12.14 -9.78
C ALA A 399 -15.19 -12.38 -8.34
N GLU A 400 -15.19 -11.35 -7.49
CA GLU A 400 -15.47 -11.50 -6.04
C GLU A 400 -16.92 -11.92 -5.74
N VAL A 401 -17.88 -11.65 -6.64
CA VAL A 401 -19.22 -12.24 -6.53
C VAL A 401 -19.17 -13.76 -6.72
N ASP A 402 -18.50 -14.26 -7.77
CA ASP A 402 -18.41 -15.70 -8.04
C ASP A 402 -17.66 -16.44 -6.90
N ARG A 403 -16.72 -15.76 -6.24
CA ARG A 403 -15.98 -16.25 -5.05
C ARG A 403 -16.89 -16.59 -3.87
N LEU A 404 -18.09 -16.01 -3.74
CA LEU A 404 -19.11 -16.45 -2.77
C LEU A 404 -19.48 -17.94 -2.92
N TYR A 405 -19.50 -18.44 -4.16
CA TYR A 405 -19.79 -19.84 -4.48
C TYR A 405 -18.50 -20.69 -4.57
N THR A 406 -17.44 -20.18 -5.18
CA THR A 406 -16.23 -20.98 -5.50
C THR A 406 -15.23 -21.08 -4.34
N GLU A 407 -15.13 -20.07 -3.47
CA GLU A 407 -14.11 -19.97 -2.42
C GLU A 407 -14.73 -19.83 -1.02
N HIS A 408 -15.52 -18.79 -0.76
CA HIS A 408 -16.15 -18.53 0.56
C HIS A 408 -17.20 -19.59 0.96
N ARG A 409 -17.79 -20.28 -0.02
CA ARG A 409 -18.89 -21.26 0.15
C ARG A 409 -20.12 -20.75 0.91
N SER A 410 -20.37 -19.44 0.84
CA SER A 410 -21.55 -18.76 1.40
C SER A 410 -22.75 -18.74 0.44
N ALA A 411 -22.52 -18.99 -0.85
CA ALA A 411 -23.56 -19.16 -1.86
C ALA A 411 -23.60 -20.61 -2.39
N THR A 412 -24.81 -21.03 -2.77
CA THR A 412 -25.13 -22.36 -3.33
C THR A 412 -24.92 -22.46 -4.85
N SER A 413 -24.84 -21.31 -5.54
CA SER A 413 -24.65 -21.18 -6.99
C SER A 413 -24.20 -19.75 -7.35
N LEU A 414 -23.79 -19.51 -8.60
CA LEU A 414 -23.48 -18.16 -9.09
C LEU A 414 -24.71 -17.23 -9.08
N LYS A 415 -25.91 -17.76 -9.38
CA LYS A 415 -27.17 -17.02 -9.25
C LYS A 415 -27.46 -16.60 -7.81
N ASP A 416 -27.25 -17.50 -6.85
CA ASP A 416 -27.37 -17.20 -5.42
C ASP A 416 -26.31 -16.16 -4.98
N ALA A 417 -25.07 -16.27 -5.47
CA ALA A 417 -24.03 -15.28 -5.22
C ALA A 417 -24.42 -13.87 -5.72
N ALA A 418 -24.91 -13.75 -6.96
CA ALA A 418 -25.40 -12.49 -7.52
C ALA A 418 -26.57 -11.91 -6.72
N TYR A 419 -27.51 -12.76 -6.29
CA TYR A 419 -28.60 -12.37 -5.41
C TYR A 419 -28.12 -11.87 -4.04
N GLN A 420 -27.22 -12.61 -3.38
CA GLN A 420 -26.68 -12.22 -2.07
C GLN A 420 -25.89 -10.91 -2.13
N CYS A 421 -25.13 -10.67 -3.20
CA CYS A 421 -24.46 -9.39 -3.45
C CYS A 421 -25.47 -8.26 -3.63
N LEU A 422 -26.31 -8.32 -4.66
CA LEU A 422 -27.17 -7.19 -5.07
C LEU A 422 -28.28 -6.87 -4.07
N ASN A 423 -28.87 -7.88 -3.42
CA ASN A 423 -29.97 -7.68 -2.48
C ASN A 423 -29.50 -7.18 -1.10
N ARG A 424 -28.30 -7.58 -0.64
CA ARG A 424 -27.81 -7.22 0.71
C ARG A 424 -26.96 -5.95 0.74
N THR A 425 -26.37 -5.55 -0.39
CA THR A 425 -25.34 -4.49 -0.46
C THR A 425 -25.68 -3.38 -1.44
N THR A 426 -24.85 -2.34 -1.47
CA THR A 426 -24.96 -1.19 -2.40
C THR A 426 -23.90 -1.22 -3.51
N VAL A 427 -23.48 -2.42 -3.94
CA VAL A 427 -22.61 -2.60 -5.12
C VAL A 427 -23.32 -2.06 -6.36
N ASP A 428 -22.63 -1.20 -7.11
CA ASP A 428 -23.15 -0.53 -8.31
C ASP A 428 -22.63 -1.19 -9.60
N MET A 429 -21.45 -1.82 -9.54
CA MET A 429 -20.82 -2.52 -10.65
C MET A 429 -20.10 -3.79 -10.17
N VAL A 430 -20.19 -4.87 -10.93
CA VAL A 430 -19.55 -6.16 -10.65
C VAL A 430 -18.49 -6.45 -11.69
N MET A 431 -17.27 -6.66 -11.23
CA MET A 431 -16.15 -7.12 -12.03
C MET A 431 -16.27 -8.64 -12.19
N VAL A 432 -16.88 -9.06 -13.29
CA VAL A 432 -17.14 -10.47 -13.65
C VAL A 432 -16.35 -10.80 -14.94
N PRO A 433 -15.01 -10.77 -14.86
CA PRO A 433 -14.13 -10.45 -15.99
C PRO A 433 -14.29 -11.36 -17.21
N GLU A 434 -14.68 -12.62 -17.01
CA GLU A 434 -14.67 -13.67 -18.04
C GLU A 434 -16.06 -14.26 -18.36
N SER A 435 -17.15 -13.77 -17.74
CA SER A 435 -18.40 -14.54 -17.71
C SER A 435 -19.68 -13.73 -17.94
N GLU A 436 -20.60 -14.32 -18.71
CA GLU A 436 -21.98 -13.87 -18.89
C GLU A 436 -22.90 -14.28 -17.71
N SER A 437 -22.41 -15.11 -16.77
CA SER A 437 -23.19 -15.67 -15.65
C SER A 437 -23.92 -14.58 -14.87
N PHE A 438 -23.20 -13.59 -14.35
CA PHE A 438 -23.77 -12.51 -13.56
C PHE A 438 -24.89 -11.76 -14.30
N SER A 439 -24.67 -11.36 -15.57
CA SER A 439 -25.69 -10.68 -16.37
C SER A 439 -26.91 -11.58 -16.57
N THR A 440 -26.71 -12.82 -17.01
CA THR A 440 -27.83 -13.72 -17.34
C THR A 440 -28.56 -14.22 -16.10
N ASP A 441 -27.92 -14.35 -14.95
CA ASP A 441 -28.56 -14.76 -13.69
C ASP A 441 -29.25 -13.59 -12.97
N THR A 442 -28.70 -12.37 -13.04
CA THR A 442 -29.38 -11.15 -12.55
C THR A 442 -30.67 -10.89 -13.33
N LEU A 443 -30.66 -11.10 -14.66
CA LEU A 443 -31.87 -11.05 -15.48
C LEU A 443 -32.94 -12.05 -14.99
N LYS A 444 -32.56 -13.30 -14.74
CA LYS A 444 -33.47 -14.34 -14.19
C LYS A 444 -34.01 -13.95 -12.81
N LEU A 445 -33.17 -13.44 -11.91
CA LEU A 445 -33.58 -13.04 -10.55
C LEU A 445 -34.66 -11.95 -10.56
N VAL A 446 -34.54 -10.95 -11.43
CA VAL A 446 -35.56 -9.89 -11.55
C VAL A 446 -36.81 -10.40 -12.28
N GLN A 447 -36.66 -11.21 -13.33
CA GLN A 447 -37.79 -11.80 -14.07
C GLN A 447 -38.61 -12.79 -13.22
N GLU A 448 -37.98 -13.47 -12.27
CA GLU A 448 -38.63 -14.36 -11.30
C GLU A 448 -39.16 -13.63 -10.05
N GLY A 449 -38.95 -12.30 -9.94
CA GLY A 449 -39.37 -11.50 -8.79
C GLY A 449 -38.56 -11.75 -7.50
N GLN A 450 -37.38 -12.37 -7.60
CA GLN A 450 -36.48 -12.59 -6.45
C GLN A 450 -35.65 -11.35 -6.11
N LEU A 451 -35.36 -10.49 -7.09
CA LEU A 451 -34.60 -9.26 -6.94
C LEU A 451 -35.40 -8.10 -7.52
N ASP A 452 -35.45 -6.97 -6.80
CA ASP A 452 -36.18 -5.79 -7.26
C ASP A 452 -35.52 -5.14 -8.49
N LYS A 453 -36.32 -4.69 -9.45
CA LYS A 453 -35.85 -3.91 -10.60
C LYS A 453 -35.31 -2.54 -10.14
N GLU A 454 -35.95 -1.92 -9.15
CA GLU A 454 -35.54 -0.60 -8.65
C GLU A 454 -34.13 -0.64 -8.05
N ARG A 455 -33.75 -1.76 -7.43
CA ARG A 455 -32.37 -2.00 -6.97
C ARG A 455 -31.35 -2.00 -8.11
N ILE A 456 -31.71 -2.44 -9.32
CA ILE A 456 -30.84 -2.38 -10.51
C ILE A 456 -30.80 -0.94 -11.07
N ILE A 457 -31.93 -0.25 -11.07
CA ILE A 457 -32.05 1.17 -11.46
C ILE A 457 -31.14 2.04 -10.60
N ASP A 458 -31.15 1.87 -9.27
CA ASP A 458 -30.26 2.57 -8.33
C ASP A 458 -28.77 2.38 -8.64
N SER A 459 -28.35 1.17 -9.03
CA SER A 459 -26.96 0.90 -9.44
C SER A 459 -26.64 1.56 -10.77
N ALA A 460 -27.46 1.30 -11.80
CA ALA A 460 -27.27 1.85 -13.14
C ALA A 460 -27.22 3.39 -13.13
N ALA A 461 -28.05 4.03 -12.29
CA ALA A 461 -28.06 5.47 -12.09
C ALA A 461 -26.71 6.03 -11.62
N LYS A 462 -26.04 5.39 -10.66
CA LYS A 462 -24.69 5.81 -10.22
C LYS A 462 -23.62 5.57 -11.29
N VAL A 463 -23.71 4.45 -12.03
CA VAL A 463 -22.81 4.16 -13.16
C VAL A 463 -22.96 5.22 -14.27
N LEU A 464 -24.19 5.60 -14.62
CA LEU A 464 -24.45 6.61 -15.65
C LEU A 464 -24.14 8.04 -15.17
N GLN A 465 -24.39 8.36 -13.90
CA GLN A 465 -23.94 9.64 -13.31
C GLN A 465 -22.41 9.75 -13.35
N LEU A 466 -21.66 8.69 -13.02
CA LEU A 466 -20.20 8.70 -13.14
C LEU A 466 -19.73 8.91 -14.59
N LYS A 467 -20.42 8.32 -15.57
CA LYS A 467 -20.11 8.53 -17.01
C LYS A 467 -20.35 9.99 -17.45
N LYS A 468 -21.42 10.62 -16.96
CA LYS A 468 -21.71 12.05 -17.19
C LYS A 468 -20.70 12.94 -16.47
N ASP A 469 -20.41 12.63 -15.21
CA ASP A 469 -19.38 13.31 -14.41
C ASP A 469 -17.96 13.17 -15.01
N LEU A 470 -17.72 12.21 -15.91
CA LEU A 470 -16.44 12.06 -16.65
C LEU A 470 -16.47 12.68 -18.06
N GLY A 471 -17.57 13.36 -18.43
CA GLY A 471 -17.78 14.02 -19.72
C GLY A 471 -17.95 13.06 -20.91
N LEU A 472 -18.34 11.80 -20.66
CA LEU A 472 -18.35 10.74 -21.67
C LEU A 472 -19.60 10.75 -22.56
N PHE A 473 -20.69 11.41 -22.17
CA PHE A 473 -21.85 11.58 -23.07
C PHE A 473 -21.59 12.66 -24.12
N GLU A 474 -20.80 13.67 -23.76
CA GLU A 474 -20.43 14.82 -24.59
C GLU A 474 -19.19 14.50 -25.44
N ASN A 475 -18.16 13.91 -24.83
CA ASN A 475 -16.85 13.65 -25.44
C ASN A 475 -16.32 12.23 -25.06
N PRO A 476 -16.96 11.15 -25.57
CA PRO A 476 -16.59 9.76 -25.26
C PRO A 476 -15.21 9.34 -25.75
N MET A 477 -14.73 9.95 -26.84
CA MET A 477 -13.46 9.60 -27.49
C MET A 477 -12.26 10.05 -26.66
N SER A 478 -11.11 9.44 -26.94
CA SER A 478 -9.78 9.83 -26.44
C SER A 478 -9.44 11.30 -26.68
N ASP A 479 -8.39 11.79 -26.02
CA ASP A 479 -7.89 13.17 -26.19
C ASP A 479 -6.51 13.16 -26.86
N PRO A 480 -6.40 13.53 -28.16
CA PRO A 480 -5.14 13.46 -28.88
C PRO A 480 -4.12 14.51 -28.40
N ASP A 481 -4.56 15.61 -27.77
CA ASP A 481 -3.66 16.66 -27.32
C ASP A 481 -2.84 16.20 -26.10
N LEU A 482 -3.38 15.26 -25.30
CA LEU A 482 -2.68 14.65 -24.17
C LEU A 482 -1.57 13.66 -24.59
N LEU A 483 -1.64 13.07 -25.80
CA LEU A 483 -0.69 12.03 -26.25
C LEU A 483 0.77 12.50 -26.24
N SER A 484 1.00 13.78 -26.53
CA SER A 484 2.35 14.38 -26.56
C SER A 484 2.94 14.69 -25.19
N LEU A 485 2.14 14.58 -24.11
CA LEU A 485 2.52 14.91 -22.75
C LEU A 485 3.01 13.69 -21.94
N VAL A 486 2.86 12.48 -22.47
CA VAL A 486 3.18 11.21 -21.79
C VAL A 486 4.68 11.05 -21.62
N GLY A 487 5.13 10.68 -20.41
CA GLY A 487 6.54 10.40 -20.14
C GLY A 487 7.49 11.60 -20.34
N SER A 488 7.04 12.83 -20.06
CA SER A 488 7.88 14.01 -20.29
C SER A 488 9.08 14.06 -19.33
N LYS A 489 10.12 14.80 -19.71
CA LYS A 489 11.33 14.95 -18.88
C LYS A 489 11.03 15.57 -17.50
N GLN A 490 10.01 16.41 -17.40
CA GLN A 490 9.58 17.02 -16.14
C GLN A 490 8.89 16.00 -15.22
N ASP A 491 8.05 15.14 -15.79
CA ASP A 491 7.38 14.06 -15.04
C ASP A 491 8.42 13.04 -14.52
N ILE A 492 9.38 12.65 -15.37
CA ILE A 492 10.48 11.75 -15.03
C ILE A 492 11.34 12.33 -13.88
N GLU A 493 11.63 13.63 -13.91
CA GLU A 493 12.40 14.27 -12.84
C GLU A 493 11.60 14.39 -11.54
N ALA A 494 10.27 14.56 -11.59
CA ALA A 494 9.40 14.49 -10.41
C ALA A 494 9.40 13.07 -9.79
N ALA A 495 9.40 12.01 -10.60
CA ALA A 495 9.57 10.64 -10.12
C ALA A 495 10.96 10.40 -9.49
N LYS A 496 12.03 10.96 -10.08
CA LYS A 496 13.38 10.92 -9.50
C LYS A 496 13.49 11.69 -8.19
N ALA A 497 12.84 12.85 -8.07
CA ALA A 497 12.78 13.62 -6.82
C ALA A 497 12.05 12.84 -5.70
N ALA A 498 10.90 12.24 -6.02
CA ALA A 498 10.18 11.37 -5.07
C ALA A 498 11.05 10.18 -4.61
N ALA A 499 11.78 9.55 -5.53
CA ALA A 499 12.72 8.47 -5.20
C ALA A 499 13.86 8.95 -4.28
N ARG A 500 14.50 10.09 -4.56
CA ARG A 500 15.54 10.70 -3.69
C ARG A 500 15.06 10.94 -2.27
N GLU A 501 13.84 11.48 -2.10
CA GLU A 501 13.26 11.70 -0.78
C GLU A 501 12.76 10.42 -0.08
N SER A 502 12.53 9.32 -0.82
CA SER A 502 12.10 8.04 -0.23
C SER A 502 13.24 7.21 0.38
N ILE A 503 14.45 7.29 -0.20
CA ILE A 503 15.55 6.39 0.15
C ILE A 503 15.96 6.62 1.61
N THR A 504 15.89 5.54 2.39
CA THR A 504 16.00 5.59 3.85
C THR A 504 17.31 4.95 4.30
N LEU A 505 18.21 5.74 4.90
CA LEU A 505 19.46 5.24 5.48
C LEU A 505 19.17 4.65 6.88
N LEU A 506 19.23 3.33 7.03
CA LEU A 506 18.89 2.63 8.27
C LEU A 506 20.09 2.45 9.22
N LYS A 507 21.30 2.32 8.67
CA LYS A 507 22.54 2.11 9.43
C LYS A 507 23.73 2.78 8.71
N ASN A 508 24.68 3.34 9.46
CA ASN A 508 25.88 4.00 8.89
C ASN A 508 27.08 3.99 9.87
N ASP A 509 27.56 2.80 10.25
CA ASP A 509 28.64 2.64 11.23
C ASP A 509 29.95 3.28 10.76
N GLY A 510 30.58 4.00 11.68
CA GLY A 510 31.85 4.70 11.42
C GLY A 510 31.79 5.74 10.30
N SER A 511 30.59 6.24 9.95
CA SER A 511 30.32 7.13 8.82
C SER A 511 30.90 6.57 7.52
N THR A 512 30.45 5.37 7.15
CA THR A 512 30.88 4.66 5.92
C THR A 512 30.27 5.28 4.67
N LEU A 513 29.04 5.80 4.76
CA LEU A 513 28.42 6.70 3.79
C LEU A 513 28.49 8.15 4.32
N PRO A 514 28.58 9.17 3.44
CA PRO A 514 28.61 9.07 1.98
C PRO A 514 29.98 8.67 1.41
N LEU A 515 29.97 7.91 0.31
CA LEU A 515 31.17 7.31 -0.26
C LEU A 515 32.22 8.34 -0.69
N ILE A 516 31.85 9.42 -1.38
CA ILE A 516 32.82 10.40 -1.89
C ILE A 516 33.56 11.10 -0.74
N LYS A 517 32.86 11.57 0.31
CA LYS A 517 33.49 12.17 1.50
C LYS A 517 34.42 11.16 2.18
N LYS A 518 34.01 9.89 2.24
CA LYS A 518 34.75 8.81 2.88
C LYS A 518 36.07 8.50 2.15
N PHE A 519 36.00 8.34 0.84
CA PHE A 519 37.17 8.11 -0.02
C PHE A 519 38.14 9.30 0.00
N GLN A 520 37.63 10.54 -0.02
CA GLN A 520 38.47 11.74 0.12
C GLN A 520 39.24 11.76 1.46
N GLN A 521 38.59 11.42 2.57
CA GLN A 521 39.23 11.33 3.88
C GLN A 521 40.28 10.22 3.99
N GLN A 522 40.10 9.11 3.26
CA GLN A 522 41.08 8.02 3.17
C GLN A 522 42.28 8.44 2.30
N HIS A 523 42.01 8.94 1.09
CA HIS A 523 43.01 9.46 0.15
C HIS A 523 43.91 10.51 0.80
N GLN A 524 43.36 11.47 1.56
CA GLN A 524 44.17 12.45 2.29
C GLN A 524 45.12 11.77 3.29
N LYS A 525 44.60 10.94 4.19
CA LYS A 525 45.38 10.26 5.24
C LYS A 525 46.47 9.35 4.67
N GLU A 526 46.17 8.64 3.58
CA GLU A 526 47.15 7.77 2.93
C GLU A 526 48.24 8.56 2.22
N THR A 527 47.91 9.66 1.53
CA THR A 527 48.89 10.56 0.91
C THR A 527 49.78 11.23 1.96
N GLU A 528 49.22 11.66 3.10
CA GLU A 528 49.98 12.23 4.23
C GLU A 528 50.96 11.21 4.86
N GLN A 529 50.65 9.92 4.82
CA GLN A 529 51.47 8.85 5.41
C GLN A 529 52.47 8.21 4.43
N HIS A 530 52.11 8.07 3.15
CA HIS A 530 52.85 7.28 2.16
C HIS A 530 53.34 8.08 0.95
N GLY A 531 52.99 9.37 0.84
CA GLY A 531 53.39 10.27 -0.25
C GLY A 531 52.65 10.06 -1.56
N SER A 532 51.80 9.03 -1.66
CA SER A 532 50.88 8.78 -2.76
C SER A 532 49.76 7.82 -2.31
N HIS A 533 48.66 7.84 -3.04
CA HIS A 533 47.52 6.92 -2.90
C HIS A 533 47.11 6.43 -4.29
N ARG A 534 46.44 5.28 -4.35
CA ARG A 534 45.84 4.74 -5.57
C ARG A 534 44.34 4.55 -5.29
N PRO A 535 43.44 5.17 -6.09
CA PRO A 535 42.00 5.02 -5.89
C PRO A 535 41.57 3.56 -5.76
N GLY A 536 40.78 3.27 -4.73
CA GLY A 536 40.30 1.93 -4.42
C GLY A 536 39.27 1.42 -5.42
N LYS A 537 38.87 0.15 -5.22
CA LYS A 537 37.84 -0.51 -6.03
C LYS A 537 36.51 -0.58 -5.28
N VAL A 538 35.42 -0.26 -5.97
CA VAL A 538 34.05 -0.49 -5.50
C VAL A 538 33.47 -1.70 -6.25
N VAL A 539 33.02 -2.71 -5.51
CA VAL A 539 32.43 -3.93 -6.08
C VAL A 539 30.94 -3.97 -5.75
N LEU A 540 30.10 -4.13 -6.77
CA LEU A 540 28.68 -4.41 -6.58
C LEU A 540 28.41 -5.90 -6.76
N THR A 541 27.52 -6.47 -5.96
CA THR A 541 27.02 -7.84 -6.14
C THR A 541 25.62 -8.00 -5.54
N GLY A 542 24.94 -9.10 -5.87
CA GLY A 542 23.53 -9.34 -5.54
C GLY A 542 22.59 -9.04 -6.71
N PRO A 543 21.40 -9.64 -6.73
CA PRO A 543 20.55 -9.70 -7.92
C PRO A 543 19.90 -8.38 -8.32
N ALA A 544 19.82 -7.40 -7.40
CA ALA A 544 19.23 -6.09 -7.67
C ALA A 544 20.25 -5.03 -8.14
N ALA A 545 21.54 -5.36 -8.24
CA ALA A 545 22.58 -4.39 -8.57
C ALA A 545 22.42 -3.78 -9.98
N ASP A 546 21.90 -4.56 -10.92
CA ASP A 546 21.81 -4.20 -12.33
C ASP A 546 20.50 -4.72 -12.95
N SER A 547 19.35 -4.41 -12.32
CA SER A 547 18.03 -4.85 -12.80
C SER A 547 16.93 -3.83 -12.46
N THR A 548 16.25 -3.32 -13.49
CA THR A 548 15.20 -2.29 -13.44
C THR A 548 13.86 -2.83 -12.93
N ARG A 549 13.50 -4.05 -13.34
CA ARG A 549 12.28 -4.74 -12.88
C ARG A 549 12.29 -4.90 -11.36
N ALA A 550 13.46 -5.17 -10.77
CA ALA A 550 13.61 -5.24 -9.32
C ALA A 550 13.32 -3.89 -8.64
N LEU A 551 13.77 -2.77 -9.22
CA LEU A 551 13.46 -1.42 -8.72
C LEU A 551 11.98 -1.05 -8.87
N SER A 552 11.25 -1.69 -9.79
CA SER A 552 9.87 -1.32 -10.12
C SER A 552 8.81 -2.20 -9.41
N GLY A 553 9.08 -3.51 -9.30
CA GLY A 553 8.21 -4.48 -8.64
C GLY A 553 7.07 -5.00 -9.52
N GLY A 554 5.98 -5.44 -8.88
CA GLY A 554 4.73 -5.77 -9.56
C GLY A 554 3.97 -4.51 -9.99
N TRP A 555 2.84 -4.70 -10.69
CA TRP A 555 2.06 -3.61 -11.30
C TRP A 555 2.93 -2.66 -12.16
N SER A 556 3.92 -3.19 -12.89
CA SER A 556 4.87 -2.44 -13.71
C SER A 556 5.02 -3.10 -15.08
N ILE A 557 4.52 -2.47 -16.14
CA ILE A 557 4.37 -3.00 -17.53
C ILE A 557 3.38 -4.19 -17.64
N LYS A 558 3.45 -5.18 -16.75
CA LYS A 558 2.48 -6.26 -16.56
C LYS A 558 2.10 -6.41 -15.09
N TRP A 559 1.03 -7.17 -14.82
CA TRP A 559 0.54 -7.50 -13.46
C TRP A 559 1.65 -7.94 -12.49
N GLN A 560 2.41 -9.00 -12.83
CA GLN A 560 3.52 -9.50 -12.00
C GLN A 560 4.82 -8.68 -12.16
N GLY A 561 4.79 -7.52 -12.83
CA GLY A 561 5.97 -6.76 -13.21
C GLY A 561 6.59 -7.21 -14.54
N ALA A 562 7.67 -6.55 -14.95
CA ALA A 562 8.38 -6.87 -16.18
C ALA A 562 9.19 -8.18 -16.06
N GLU A 563 9.05 -9.09 -17.04
CA GLU A 563 9.78 -10.37 -17.05
C GLU A 563 11.30 -10.15 -17.23
N VAL A 564 11.69 -9.19 -18.09
CA VAL A 564 13.08 -8.81 -18.37
C VAL A 564 13.22 -7.28 -18.48
N ASP A 565 14.44 -6.78 -18.27
CA ASP A 565 14.71 -5.34 -18.21
C ASP A 565 14.63 -4.63 -19.58
N ASP A 566 14.81 -5.36 -20.69
CA ASP A 566 14.66 -4.84 -22.06
C ASP A 566 13.29 -4.20 -22.33
N TRP A 567 12.24 -4.61 -21.60
CA TRP A 567 10.88 -4.08 -21.76
C TRP A 567 10.74 -2.61 -21.38
N TYR A 568 11.64 -2.08 -20.54
CA TYR A 568 11.69 -0.64 -20.25
C TYR A 568 12.27 0.16 -21.43
N GLN A 569 12.78 -0.50 -22.49
CA GLN A 569 13.22 0.14 -23.75
C GLN A 569 14.22 1.29 -23.54
N ASN A 570 15.19 1.12 -22.63
CA ASN A 570 16.17 2.15 -22.22
C ASN A 570 15.58 3.37 -21.46
N ARG A 571 14.31 3.34 -21.02
CA ARG A 571 13.70 4.33 -20.12
C ARG A 571 13.89 3.96 -18.65
N HIS A 572 15.14 3.78 -18.24
CA HIS A 572 15.51 3.33 -16.89
C HIS A 572 16.95 3.68 -16.51
N ASP A 573 17.23 3.65 -15.21
CA ASP A 573 18.57 3.76 -14.63
C ASP A 573 18.80 2.59 -13.63
N THR A 574 19.88 1.81 -13.78
CA THR A 574 20.25 0.77 -12.81
C THR A 574 21.20 1.29 -11.73
N ILE A 575 21.29 0.62 -10.58
CA ILE A 575 22.19 1.04 -9.49
C ILE A 575 23.65 1.02 -9.96
N TYR A 576 24.06 -0.05 -10.64
CA TYR A 576 25.43 -0.24 -11.12
C TYR A 576 25.89 0.83 -12.09
N GLU A 577 25.20 1.04 -13.22
CA GLU A 577 25.62 2.02 -14.22
C GLU A 577 25.51 3.46 -13.69
N SER A 578 24.53 3.75 -12.85
CA SER A 578 24.42 5.07 -12.18
C SER A 578 25.57 5.33 -11.22
N LEU A 579 25.90 4.37 -10.35
CA LEU A 579 26.99 4.54 -9.38
C LEU A 579 28.38 4.55 -10.04
N LYS A 580 28.53 3.82 -11.14
CA LYS A 580 29.71 3.87 -12.02
C LYS A 580 29.87 5.23 -12.72
N SER A 581 28.77 5.96 -12.95
CA SER A 581 28.80 7.35 -13.42
C SER A 581 29.15 8.32 -12.28
N GLU A 582 28.48 8.22 -11.13
CA GLU A 582 28.73 9.05 -9.94
C GLU A 582 30.14 8.90 -9.34
N LEU A 583 30.78 7.74 -9.53
CA LEU A 583 32.15 7.42 -9.06
C LEU A 583 33.14 7.27 -10.22
N SER A 584 33.10 8.19 -11.19
CA SER A 584 33.95 8.15 -12.40
C SER A 584 35.45 8.29 -12.14
N ASP A 585 35.89 8.57 -10.91
CA ASP A 585 37.29 8.72 -10.50
C ASP A 585 38.00 7.39 -10.17
N ARG A 586 37.26 6.28 -10.12
CA ARG A 586 37.73 4.99 -9.59
C ARG A 586 37.21 3.78 -10.35
N SER A 587 37.65 2.60 -9.92
CA SER A 587 37.22 1.32 -10.49
C SER A 587 35.91 0.87 -9.84
N VAL A 588 34.80 0.94 -10.59
CA VAL A 588 33.50 0.37 -10.20
C VAL A 588 33.21 -0.85 -11.06
N SER A 589 32.87 -1.98 -10.44
CA SER A 589 32.55 -3.22 -11.16
C SER A 589 31.42 -4.00 -10.51
N TYR A 590 30.43 -4.42 -11.30
CA TYR A 590 29.43 -5.41 -10.91
C TYR A 590 29.96 -6.83 -11.15
N VAL A 591 29.73 -7.72 -10.17
CA VAL A 591 30.02 -9.16 -10.25
C VAL A 591 28.82 -9.91 -9.69
N ALA A 592 28.11 -10.69 -10.52
CA ALA A 592 27.00 -11.52 -10.05
C ALA A 592 27.45 -12.57 -9.01
N SER A 593 26.53 -13.04 -8.18
CA SER A 593 26.80 -14.03 -7.11
C SER A 593 25.66 -15.03 -6.96
N VAL A 594 24.44 -14.52 -6.78
CA VAL A 594 23.18 -15.27 -6.75
C VAL A 594 22.08 -14.53 -7.53
N ASP A 595 21.04 -15.25 -7.93
CA ASP A 595 19.77 -14.68 -8.38
C ASP A 595 18.82 -14.38 -7.19
N PHE A 596 17.61 -13.90 -7.50
CA PHE A 596 16.58 -13.58 -6.49
C PHE A 596 16.10 -14.81 -5.70
N ASP A 597 16.09 -15.98 -6.33
CA ASP A 597 15.72 -17.26 -5.71
C ASP A 597 16.90 -17.90 -4.93
N GLY A 598 18.04 -17.19 -4.86
CA GLY A 598 19.22 -17.58 -4.10
C GLY A 598 20.09 -18.63 -4.80
N ILE A 599 19.85 -18.91 -6.07
CA ILE A 599 20.66 -19.85 -6.85
C ILE A 599 21.98 -19.18 -7.21
N SER A 600 23.10 -19.82 -6.88
CA SER A 600 24.43 -19.28 -7.19
C SER A 600 24.74 -19.38 -8.68
N ASN A 601 25.43 -18.37 -9.21
CA ASN A 601 26.00 -18.38 -10.56
C ASN A 601 27.16 -19.40 -10.75
N GLY A 602 27.53 -20.15 -9.71
CA GLY A 602 28.59 -21.16 -9.75
C GLY A 602 30.01 -20.60 -9.61
N SER A 603 30.18 -19.32 -9.23
CA SER A 603 31.48 -18.67 -9.11
C SER A 603 31.61 -17.83 -7.85
N ASP A 604 32.60 -18.12 -7.01
CA ASP A 604 32.98 -17.26 -5.87
C ASP A 604 33.83 -16.03 -6.31
N GLN A 605 33.82 -15.63 -7.59
CA GLN A 605 34.51 -14.44 -8.09
C GLN A 605 34.11 -13.14 -7.35
N TYR A 606 32.85 -13.03 -6.90
CA TYR A 606 32.40 -11.90 -6.08
C TYR A 606 33.15 -11.82 -4.73
N LEU A 607 33.62 -12.95 -4.18
CA LEU A 607 34.49 -12.97 -3.01
C LEU A 607 35.92 -12.62 -3.38
N GLU A 608 36.48 -13.19 -4.44
CA GLU A 608 37.85 -12.86 -4.89
C GLU A 608 38.00 -11.36 -5.15
N GLU A 609 37.05 -10.75 -5.88
CA GLU A 609 37.03 -9.32 -6.19
C GLU A 609 36.76 -8.44 -4.96
N ALA A 610 36.04 -8.96 -3.96
CA ALA A 610 35.80 -8.28 -2.68
C ALA A 610 37.03 -8.27 -1.74
N LYS A 611 38.14 -8.97 -2.04
CA LYS A 611 39.35 -8.95 -1.20
C LYS A 611 40.15 -7.66 -1.35
N ASP A 612 40.25 -7.18 -2.58
CA ASP A 612 40.99 -5.97 -2.96
C ASP A 612 40.05 -4.74 -3.08
N ALA A 613 38.81 -4.86 -2.61
CA ALA A 613 37.82 -3.80 -2.62
C ALA A 613 37.97 -2.84 -1.42
N GLU A 614 37.85 -1.55 -1.68
CA GLU A 614 37.68 -0.50 -0.66
C GLU A 614 36.26 -0.54 -0.09
N THR A 615 35.27 -0.83 -0.94
CA THR A 615 33.87 -1.02 -0.53
C THR A 615 33.18 -2.07 -1.40
N VAL A 616 32.38 -2.93 -0.77
CA VAL A 616 31.44 -3.85 -1.44
C VAL A 616 30.02 -3.40 -1.15
N ILE A 617 29.19 -3.39 -2.19
CA ILE A 617 27.79 -2.98 -2.13
C ILE A 617 26.91 -4.18 -2.51
N LEU A 618 26.17 -4.67 -1.54
CA LEU A 618 25.29 -5.83 -1.62
C LEU A 618 23.89 -5.35 -2.00
N CYS A 619 23.51 -5.46 -3.26
CA CYS A 619 22.19 -5.08 -3.76
C CYS A 619 21.27 -6.30 -3.73
N MET A 620 20.61 -6.50 -2.60
CA MET A 620 19.79 -7.67 -2.27
C MET A 620 18.31 -7.29 -2.29
N GLY A 621 17.43 -8.27 -2.49
CA GLY A 621 16.03 -7.92 -2.68
C GLY A 621 15.12 -9.04 -3.19
N GLU A 622 13.90 -8.67 -3.53
CA GLU A 622 12.91 -9.57 -4.10
C GLU A 622 12.81 -9.40 -5.63
N LYS A 623 12.44 -10.47 -6.34
CA LYS A 623 11.99 -10.34 -7.75
C LYS A 623 10.60 -9.70 -7.80
N PRO A 624 10.14 -9.17 -8.94
CA PRO A 624 8.76 -8.72 -9.11
C PRO A 624 7.71 -9.77 -8.70
N TYR A 625 6.66 -9.33 -8.03
CA TYR A 625 5.45 -10.10 -7.70
C TYR A 625 4.27 -9.16 -7.45
N ALA A 626 3.05 -9.66 -7.65
CA ALA A 626 1.81 -9.03 -7.20
C ALA A 626 0.85 -10.07 -6.62
N GLU A 627 0.05 -9.67 -5.63
CA GLU A 627 -1.03 -10.48 -5.04
C GLU A 627 -0.56 -11.90 -4.59
N ILE A 628 -1.46 -12.87 -4.68
CA ILE A 628 -1.31 -14.29 -4.32
C ILE A 628 -0.06 -14.99 -4.86
N LEU A 629 0.58 -14.50 -5.94
CA LEU A 629 1.83 -15.06 -6.46
C LEU A 629 3.08 -14.58 -5.70
N GLY A 630 2.95 -13.53 -4.87
CA GLY A 630 3.96 -13.10 -3.90
C GLY A 630 3.86 -13.79 -2.53
N ASN A 631 2.87 -14.67 -2.31
CA ASN A 631 2.65 -15.39 -1.04
C ASN A 631 3.88 -16.22 -0.63
N GLN A 632 4.22 -16.16 0.66
CA GLN A 632 5.39 -16.83 1.26
C GLN A 632 5.15 -17.11 2.74
N ASP A 633 5.65 -18.24 3.24
CA ASP A 633 5.51 -18.65 4.64
C ASP A 633 6.50 -17.95 5.60
N GLU A 634 7.61 -17.40 5.08
CA GLU A 634 8.70 -16.81 5.86
C GLU A 634 9.15 -15.45 5.32
N LEU A 635 9.64 -14.59 6.22
CA LEU A 635 9.99 -13.21 5.92
C LEU A 635 11.45 -13.02 5.42
N TYR A 636 12.23 -14.09 5.34
CA TYR A 636 13.66 -14.05 5.01
C TYR A 636 13.91 -13.98 3.50
N LEU A 637 14.86 -13.15 3.03
CA LEU A 637 15.33 -13.26 1.64
C LEU A 637 15.82 -14.69 1.36
N ALA A 638 15.79 -15.10 0.08
CA ALA A 638 16.18 -16.46 -0.32
C ALA A 638 17.55 -16.84 0.27
N PRO A 639 17.73 -18.03 0.89
CA PRO A 639 18.90 -18.33 1.72
C PRO A 639 20.27 -18.12 1.04
N GLY A 640 20.35 -18.21 -0.29
CA GLY A 640 21.55 -17.86 -1.05
C GLY A 640 21.95 -16.38 -0.95
N GLN A 641 20.99 -15.45 -0.97
CA GLN A 641 21.26 -14.02 -0.79
C GLN A 641 21.84 -13.76 0.62
N LEU A 642 21.20 -14.32 1.66
CA LEU A 642 21.67 -14.19 3.05
C LEU A 642 23.07 -14.79 3.25
N ASN A 643 23.36 -15.92 2.61
CA ASN A 643 24.69 -16.55 2.61
C ASN A 643 25.75 -15.66 1.92
N VAL A 644 25.42 -14.96 0.83
CA VAL A 644 26.33 -13.97 0.21
C VAL A 644 26.60 -12.80 1.16
N ILE A 645 25.58 -12.25 1.83
CA ILE A 645 25.76 -11.19 2.84
C ILE A 645 26.74 -11.66 3.93
N ALA A 646 26.49 -12.84 4.51
CA ALA A 646 27.32 -13.41 5.57
C ALA A 646 28.77 -13.62 5.12
N LYS A 647 29.00 -14.29 3.97
CA LYS A 647 30.33 -14.55 3.41
C LYS A 647 31.12 -13.27 3.14
N VAL A 648 30.51 -12.27 2.51
CA VAL A 648 31.17 -11.01 2.18
C VAL A 648 31.53 -10.25 3.46
N ALA A 649 30.63 -10.16 4.42
CA ALA A 649 30.89 -9.50 5.70
C ALA A 649 31.93 -10.24 6.57
N GLU A 650 31.98 -11.57 6.54
CA GLU A 650 33.06 -12.35 7.17
C GLU A 650 34.43 -12.11 6.51
N GLN A 651 34.48 -11.95 5.19
CA GLN A 651 35.72 -11.66 4.49
C GLN A 651 36.18 -10.22 4.73
N ALA A 652 35.27 -9.25 4.66
CA ALA A 652 35.55 -7.83 4.88
C ALA A 652 36.22 -7.56 6.23
N LYS A 653 35.81 -8.29 7.29
CA LYS A 653 36.44 -8.26 8.62
C LYS A 653 37.92 -8.69 8.64
N ARG A 654 38.44 -9.29 7.56
CA ARG A 654 39.85 -9.70 7.38
C ARG A 654 40.65 -8.74 6.49
N THR A 655 39.97 -7.97 5.62
CA THR A 655 40.58 -7.04 4.65
C THR A 655 40.40 -5.56 5.00
N ASN A 656 39.55 -5.25 6.00
CA ASN A 656 39.11 -3.90 6.35
C ASN A 656 38.30 -3.18 5.23
N THR A 657 37.81 -3.95 4.26
CA THR A 657 36.83 -3.53 3.26
C THR A 657 35.53 -3.09 3.94
N LYS A 658 34.86 -2.07 3.41
CA LYS A 658 33.53 -1.65 3.89
C LYS A 658 32.39 -2.39 3.19
N VAL A 659 31.33 -2.71 3.91
CA VAL A 659 30.15 -3.42 3.38
C VAL A 659 28.88 -2.59 3.55
N VAL A 660 28.27 -2.22 2.42
CA VAL A 660 26.99 -1.52 2.35
C VAL A 660 25.93 -2.51 1.85
N LEU A 661 24.81 -2.64 2.56
CA LEU A 661 23.64 -3.40 2.12
C LEU A 661 22.60 -2.44 1.55
N VAL A 662 22.17 -2.67 0.31
CA VAL A 662 21.07 -1.96 -0.34
C VAL A 662 19.92 -2.94 -0.52
N LEU A 663 18.76 -2.59 0.04
CA LEU A 663 17.56 -3.43 0.04
C LEU A 663 16.55 -2.92 -1.00
N VAL A 664 16.28 -3.76 -1.99
CA VAL A 664 15.32 -3.50 -3.09
C VAL A 664 14.18 -4.53 -2.97
N GLU A 665 13.20 -4.23 -2.12
CA GLU A 665 12.19 -5.18 -1.66
C GLU A 665 10.84 -4.50 -1.43
N GLY A 666 9.76 -5.25 -1.67
CA GLY A 666 8.39 -4.74 -1.54
C GLY A 666 7.84 -4.80 -0.12
N ARG A 667 8.46 -5.62 0.74
CA ARG A 667 8.12 -5.78 2.16
C ARG A 667 9.40 -6.03 2.96
N PRO A 668 9.51 -5.56 4.22
CA PRO A 668 10.74 -5.61 4.98
C PRO A 668 11.16 -7.05 5.29
N ARG A 669 12.35 -7.45 4.88
CA ARG A 669 12.82 -8.84 4.97
C ARG A 669 13.64 -9.09 6.23
N GLY A 670 13.47 -10.25 6.85
CA GLY A 670 14.21 -10.64 8.06
C GLY A 670 15.72 -10.67 7.82
N LEU A 671 16.47 -9.90 8.61
CA LEU A 671 17.94 -9.86 8.57
C LEU A 671 18.61 -10.41 9.83
N GLU A 672 17.90 -10.44 10.97
CA GLU A 672 18.43 -10.85 12.28
C GLU A 672 19.81 -10.23 12.57
N ASP A 673 20.82 -11.06 12.85
CA ASP A 673 22.18 -10.62 13.21
C ASP A 673 23.00 -10.16 11.98
N LEU A 674 22.55 -10.39 10.74
CA LEU A 674 23.26 -9.94 9.53
C LEU A 674 23.33 -8.42 9.43
N ALA A 675 22.36 -7.70 10.00
CA ALA A 675 22.38 -6.25 10.10
C ALA A 675 23.54 -5.73 10.96
N GLU A 676 24.03 -6.53 11.91
CA GLU A 676 25.22 -6.21 12.71
C GLU A 676 26.54 -6.65 12.04
N MET A 677 26.46 -7.39 10.93
CA MET A 677 27.63 -7.82 10.18
C MET A 677 28.09 -6.81 9.11
N VAL A 678 27.21 -5.92 8.66
CA VAL A 678 27.48 -4.88 7.65
C VAL A 678 27.66 -3.49 8.28
N ASP A 679 28.43 -2.62 7.61
CA ASP A 679 28.70 -1.25 8.09
C ASP A 679 27.52 -0.31 7.87
N ALA A 680 26.86 -0.39 6.71
CA ALA A 680 25.74 0.49 6.38
C ALA A 680 24.59 -0.27 5.72
N ILE A 681 23.37 0.23 5.91
CA ILE A 681 22.13 -0.34 5.35
C ILE A 681 21.28 0.79 4.77
N VAL A 682 20.89 0.66 3.50
CA VAL A 682 20.03 1.58 2.77
C VAL A 682 18.79 0.83 2.28
N MET A 683 17.62 1.30 2.69
CA MET A 683 16.33 0.83 2.17
C MET A 683 15.95 1.67 0.96
N ALA A 684 15.91 1.04 -0.21
CA ALA A 684 15.48 1.65 -1.47
C ALA A 684 14.00 1.39 -1.78
N TYR A 685 13.37 0.40 -1.14
CA TYR A 685 12.02 -0.07 -1.44
C TYR A 685 11.93 -0.50 -2.92
N LEU A 686 10.87 -0.06 -3.61
CA LEU A 686 10.66 -0.21 -5.05
C LEU A 686 10.54 1.23 -5.64
N PRO A 687 11.67 1.88 -5.98
CA PRO A 687 11.71 3.30 -6.37
C PRO A 687 11.31 3.59 -7.84
N GLY A 688 10.84 2.59 -8.58
CA GLY A 688 10.48 2.71 -10.00
C GLY A 688 11.69 2.58 -10.94
N PRO A 689 11.46 2.62 -12.27
CA PRO A 689 12.49 2.30 -13.28
C PRO A 689 13.65 3.30 -13.30
N TRP A 690 13.44 4.51 -12.77
CA TRP A 690 14.42 5.58 -12.71
C TRP A 690 15.20 5.62 -11.39
N GLY A 691 14.95 4.68 -10.47
CA GLY A 691 15.46 4.71 -9.10
C GLY A 691 16.95 4.41 -8.94
N GLY A 692 17.64 3.84 -9.93
CA GLY A 692 19.07 3.53 -9.84
C GLY A 692 19.94 4.77 -9.65
N LEU A 693 19.57 5.89 -10.29
CA LEU A 693 20.27 7.17 -10.11
C LEU A 693 20.06 7.75 -8.70
N PRO A 694 18.84 7.98 -8.19
CA PRO A 694 18.60 8.35 -6.79
C PRO A 694 19.34 7.49 -5.75
N ILE A 695 19.42 6.16 -5.94
CA ILE A 695 20.20 5.27 -5.06
C ILE A 695 21.70 5.61 -5.15
N ALA A 696 22.23 5.76 -6.36
CA ALA A 696 23.64 6.12 -6.57
C ALA A 696 23.99 7.51 -6.00
N GLU A 697 23.11 8.50 -6.14
CA GLU A 697 23.31 9.86 -5.64
C GLU A 697 23.27 9.93 -4.10
N VAL A 698 22.44 9.10 -3.44
CA VAL A 698 22.50 8.92 -1.98
C VAL A 698 23.82 8.25 -1.58
N LEU A 699 24.18 7.13 -2.22
CA LEU A 699 25.42 6.41 -1.90
C LEU A 699 26.68 7.28 -2.11
N SER A 700 26.74 8.06 -3.18
CA SER A 700 27.86 8.96 -3.49
C SER A 700 27.98 10.09 -2.46
N GLY A 701 26.84 10.59 -1.97
CA GLY A 701 26.73 11.76 -1.09
C GLY A 701 26.29 13.04 -1.79
N LYS A 702 25.94 12.96 -3.07
CA LYS A 702 25.34 14.05 -3.84
C LYS A 702 23.95 14.40 -3.32
N VAL A 703 23.20 13.43 -2.80
CA VAL A 703 21.93 13.62 -2.08
C VAL A 703 22.10 13.20 -0.62
N ASN A 704 21.65 14.05 0.31
CA ASN A 704 21.54 13.69 1.73
C ASN A 704 20.22 12.92 1.96
N PRO A 705 20.23 11.65 2.42
CA PRO A 705 19.02 10.85 2.56
C PRO A 705 18.05 11.44 3.60
N SER A 706 16.80 11.58 3.20
CA SER A 706 15.72 12.15 4.01
C SER A 706 14.52 11.22 4.19
N GLY A 707 14.59 10.00 3.65
CA GLY A 707 13.56 8.99 3.85
C GLY A 707 13.48 8.52 5.31
N ARG A 708 12.28 8.16 5.75
CA ARG A 708 12.00 7.58 7.07
C ARG A 708 11.09 6.38 6.90
N LEU A 709 11.22 5.35 7.72
CA LEU A 709 10.39 4.13 7.61
C LEU A 709 8.89 4.43 7.82
N PRO A 710 8.01 4.18 6.84
CA PRO A 710 6.55 4.28 7.00
C PRO A 710 5.95 3.05 7.71
N MET A 711 6.80 2.11 8.13
CA MET A 711 6.41 0.85 8.75
C MET A 711 7.56 0.28 9.58
N THR A 712 7.25 -0.29 10.74
CA THR A 712 8.18 -1.07 11.56
C THR A 712 8.90 -2.14 10.73
N TYR A 713 10.23 -2.15 10.76
CA TYR A 713 11.05 -3.20 10.16
C TYR A 713 11.32 -4.31 11.20
N PRO A 714 10.70 -5.50 11.08
CA PRO A 714 10.84 -6.61 12.04
C PRO A 714 12.24 -7.24 12.02
N ARG A 715 12.63 -7.92 13.11
CA ARG A 715 13.93 -8.62 13.18
C ARG A 715 13.97 -9.88 12.33
N GLY A 716 12.86 -10.61 12.34
CA GLY A 716 12.62 -11.83 11.59
C GLY A 716 11.14 -12.22 11.64
N THR A 717 10.85 -13.46 11.25
CA THR A 717 9.49 -14.00 11.09
C THR A 717 8.62 -13.89 12.37
N SER A 718 9.19 -13.94 13.57
CA SER A 718 8.45 -13.78 14.84
C SER A 718 7.72 -12.45 14.99
N ASP A 719 8.26 -11.39 14.38
CA ASP A 719 7.83 -10.01 14.64
C ASP A 719 6.89 -9.49 13.52
N MET A 720 6.53 -10.34 12.57
CA MET A 720 5.84 -10.00 11.31
C MET A 720 4.51 -9.22 11.48
N ALA A 721 3.87 -9.28 12.65
CA ALA A 721 2.61 -8.61 12.95
C ALA A 721 2.74 -7.49 14.01
N THR A 722 3.96 -7.09 14.36
CA THR A 722 4.22 -6.01 15.32
C THR A 722 4.13 -4.65 14.64
N THR A 723 3.34 -3.75 15.22
CA THR A 723 3.22 -2.33 14.83
C THR A 723 3.74 -1.44 15.95
N TYR A 724 4.17 -0.21 15.62
CA TYR A 724 4.76 0.71 16.60
C TYR A 724 3.79 1.19 17.70
N TYR A 725 2.50 1.25 17.39
CA TYR A 725 1.45 1.73 18.30
C TYR A 725 0.95 0.65 19.28
N ARG A 726 1.39 -0.61 19.11
CA ARG A 726 0.97 -1.76 19.94
C ARG A 726 1.40 -1.61 21.40
N SER A 727 0.42 -1.56 22.29
CA SER A 727 0.63 -1.63 23.74
C SER A 727 0.75 -3.07 24.25
N GLY A 728 1.57 -3.30 25.27
CA GLY A 728 1.79 -4.62 25.85
C GLY A 728 2.83 -4.66 26.96
N VAL A 729 3.00 -5.86 27.56
CA VAL A 729 4.06 -6.15 28.55
C VAL A 729 5.38 -6.55 27.87
N ASP A 730 5.29 -7.11 26.67
CA ASP A 730 6.46 -7.41 25.83
C ASP A 730 6.91 -6.13 25.10
N PRO A 731 8.13 -5.62 25.35
CA PRO A 731 8.59 -4.35 24.78
C PRO A 731 8.83 -4.44 23.27
N TYR A 732 8.30 -3.45 22.54
CA TYR A 732 8.58 -3.18 21.13
C TYR A 732 10.11 -3.11 20.87
N LYS A 733 10.63 -4.11 20.15
CA LYS A 733 12.07 -4.31 19.85
C LYS A 733 12.28 -4.73 18.37
N PRO A 734 11.88 -3.89 17.41
CA PRO A 734 12.11 -4.16 15.99
C PRO A 734 13.61 -4.23 15.65
N LEU A 735 13.92 -4.44 14.36
CA LEU A 735 15.25 -4.16 13.86
C LEU A 735 15.42 -2.64 13.67
N PHE A 736 14.45 -2.01 13.02
CA PHE A 736 14.34 -0.55 12.88
C PHE A 736 12.89 -0.12 13.15
N PRO A 737 12.64 0.87 14.02
CA PRO A 737 11.28 1.30 14.34
C PRO A 737 10.63 2.11 13.23
N PHE A 738 9.30 2.26 13.29
CA PHE A 738 8.58 3.25 12.49
C PHE A 738 9.21 4.64 12.67
N GLY A 739 9.30 5.41 11.58
CA GLY A 739 9.91 6.74 11.56
C GLY A 739 11.45 6.73 11.61
N ALA A 740 12.12 5.57 11.65
CA ALA A 740 13.58 5.52 11.62
C ALA A 740 14.14 5.87 10.23
N GLY A 741 15.20 6.67 10.23
CA GLY A 741 16.01 6.99 9.07
C GLY A 741 17.05 8.03 9.46
N LEU A 742 18.29 7.81 9.05
CA LEU A 742 19.43 8.68 9.32
C LEU A 742 19.58 9.72 8.19
N SER A 743 20.48 10.67 8.41
CA SER A 743 20.99 11.59 7.37
C SER A 743 22.53 11.65 7.47
N TYR A 744 23.18 12.45 6.63
CA TYR A 744 24.61 12.75 6.73
C TYR A 744 24.95 13.94 7.65
N THR A 745 23.94 14.60 8.23
CA THR A 745 24.10 15.63 9.28
C THR A 745 23.50 15.19 10.62
N THR A 746 23.72 16.00 11.65
CA THR A 746 23.06 15.91 12.96
C THR A 746 21.94 16.94 13.02
N VAL A 747 20.77 16.54 13.50
CA VAL A 747 19.65 17.44 13.79
C VAL A 747 19.31 17.35 15.27
N GLU A 748 19.26 18.49 15.94
CA GLU A 748 18.89 18.61 17.34
C GLU A 748 17.51 19.26 17.49
N TYR A 749 16.79 18.79 18.51
CA TYR A 749 15.48 19.32 18.88
C TYR A 749 15.60 20.01 20.23
N HIS A 750 14.88 21.13 20.42
CA HIS A 750 14.90 21.90 21.66
C HIS A 750 13.51 22.44 22.02
N ASN A 751 13.34 22.78 23.31
CA ASN A 751 12.30 23.67 23.80
C ASN A 751 10.84 23.27 23.48
N LEU A 752 10.50 21.98 23.41
CA LEU A 752 9.10 21.53 23.24
C LEU A 752 8.20 22.15 24.32
N GLN A 753 7.26 22.99 23.89
CA GLN A 753 6.36 23.77 24.73
C GLN A 753 4.92 23.70 24.23
N LEU A 754 3.97 23.98 25.13
CA LEU A 754 2.55 24.13 24.82
C LEU A 754 2.09 25.54 25.23
N ASN A 755 1.20 26.15 24.45
CA ASN A 755 0.57 27.42 24.84
C ASN A 755 -0.37 27.28 26.06
N THR A 756 -0.84 26.06 26.34
CA THR A 756 -1.62 25.66 27.52
C THR A 756 -1.43 24.17 27.79
N HIS A 757 -1.43 23.77 29.06
CA HIS A 757 -1.44 22.36 29.48
C HIS A 757 -2.87 21.82 29.71
N ARG A 758 -3.91 22.55 29.30
CA ARG A 758 -5.33 22.19 29.48
C ARG A 758 -6.11 22.38 28.19
N LEU A 759 -6.82 21.33 27.78
CA LEU A 759 -7.82 21.31 26.71
C LEU A 759 -9.20 21.06 27.33
N HIS A 760 -10.19 21.92 27.05
CA HIS A 760 -11.56 21.69 27.52
C HIS A 760 -12.38 20.95 26.48
N THR A 761 -12.88 19.78 26.84
CA THR A 761 -13.88 19.09 26.02
C THR A 761 -15.27 19.62 26.35
N LYS A 762 -15.72 20.65 25.62
CA LYS A 762 -17.17 20.90 25.55
C LYS A 762 -17.80 19.65 24.94
N THR A 763 -18.70 19.02 25.69
CA THR A 763 -19.72 18.16 25.11
C THR A 763 -20.57 19.04 24.19
N TYR A 764 -20.79 18.58 22.95
CA TYR A 764 -22.10 18.82 22.37
C TYR A 764 -23.09 18.07 23.26
N ASP A 765 -24.10 18.78 23.73
CA ASP A 765 -25.10 18.20 24.63
C ASP A 765 -26.03 17.27 23.84
N ASP A 766 -26.52 16.21 24.47
CA ASP A 766 -27.29 15.14 23.79
C ASP A 766 -28.78 15.54 23.67
N SER A 767 -28.99 16.79 23.25
CA SER A 767 -30.22 17.58 23.44
C SER A 767 -30.56 18.42 22.20
N SER A 768 -30.40 17.86 20.99
CA SER A 768 -30.93 18.45 19.75
C SER A 768 -32.46 18.30 19.65
N SER A 769 -33.17 18.90 20.61
CA SER A 769 -34.63 19.04 20.67
C SER A 769 -34.98 20.51 20.80
N GLN A 770 -35.16 21.17 19.65
CA GLN A 770 -35.70 22.53 19.47
C GLN A 770 -34.97 23.66 20.22
N ASP A 771 -34.33 24.54 19.45
CA ASP A 771 -34.74 25.95 19.42
C ASP A 771 -34.23 26.60 18.12
N GLU A 772 -35.04 27.50 17.55
CA GLU A 772 -34.71 28.28 16.35
C GLU A 772 -34.23 29.67 16.78
N ASP A 773 -32.96 30.00 16.55
CA ASP A 773 -32.44 31.37 16.74
C ASP A 773 -31.87 31.91 15.41
N HIS A 774 -32.70 32.71 14.72
CA HIS A 774 -32.31 33.50 13.56
C HIS A 774 -31.79 34.89 14.00
N GLU A 775 -30.48 35.07 14.07
CA GLU A 775 -29.84 36.39 14.02
C GLU A 775 -28.70 36.37 12.97
N ASN A 776 -28.89 37.02 11.82
CA ASN A 776 -28.64 38.45 11.54
C ASN A 776 -27.16 38.74 11.24
N ASP A 777 -26.79 38.71 9.95
CA ASP A 777 -25.51 39.23 9.44
C ASP A 777 -25.73 39.94 8.08
N ASP A 778 -26.54 41.00 8.10
CA ASP A 778 -26.72 41.93 6.98
C ASP A 778 -25.64 43.01 6.99
N ASN A 779 -24.95 43.22 5.87
CA ASN A 779 -24.12 44.41 5.64
C ASN A 779 -24.12 44.84 4.16
N ASP A 780 -24.67 46.03 3.91
CA ASP A 780 -24.42 46.95 2.81
C ASP A 780 -24.04 46.40 1.42
N TYR A 781 -25.04 46.30 0.53
CA TYR A 781 -24.94 46.94 -0.79
C TYR A 781 -26.23 47.71 -1.09
N ALA A 782 -26.10 48.91 -1.65
CA ALA A 782 -27.21 49.84 -1.89
C ALA A 782 -27.70 49.79 -3.35
N GLU A 783 -28.99 50.03 -3.60
CA GLU A 783 -29.47 51.28 -4.22
C GLU A 783 -31.01 51.39 -4.30
N GLU A 784 -31.46 52.65 -4.34
CA GLU A 784 -32.75 53.28 -4.67
C GLU A 784 -34.02 52.44 -4.99
N THR A 785 -35.02 52.58 -4.08
CA THR A 785 -36.47 52.86 -4.32
C THR A 785 -37.25 52.20 -5.47
N ASP A 786 -38.41 51.59 -5.13
CA ASP A 786 -39.74 52.16 -5.47
C ASP A 786 -40.89 51.62 -4.57
N HIS A 787 -42.14 52.05 -4.84
CA HIS A 787 -43.33 52.00 -3.95
C HIS A 787 -44.19 50.72 -3.90
N ALA A 788 -45.11 50.71 -2.90
CA ALA A 788 -46.40 49.98 -2.78
C ALA A 788 -46.37 48.49 -2.36
N GLU A 789 -47.43 47.90 -1.76
CA GLU A 789 -48.40 48.33 -0.70
C GLU A 789 -49.25 47.09 -0.30
N ASP A 790 -49.73 47.04 0.95
CA ASP A 790 -50.63 46.06 1.59
C ASP A 790 -51.56 45.18 0.69
N ASN A 791 -51.60 43.86 0.96
CA ASN A 791 -52.70 43.11 1.61
C ASN A 791 -52.26 41.62 1.77
N LYS A 792 -52.40 40.88 2.88
CA LYS A 792 -53.40 40.72 3.98
C LYS A 792 -54.49 39.65 3.75
N ASN A 793 -54.71 38.90 4.83
CA ASN A 793 -55.72 37.86 5.11
C ASN A 793 -55.47 36.51 4.38
N ALA A 794 -55.53 35.32 5.00
CA ALA A 794 -56.40 34.78 6.08
C ALA A 794 -57.83 34.47 5.57
N GLU A 795 -58.55 33.43 6.04
CA GLU A 795 -58.35 32.58 7.24
C GLU A 795 -59.12 31.24 7.13
N GLY A 796 -58.80 30.28 8.01
CA GLY A 796 -59.65 29.17 8.47
C GLY A 796 -59.68 27.84 7.68
N ASP A 797 -60.27 26.74 8.20
CA ASP A 797 -60.59 26.33 9.60
C ASP A 797 -61.21 24.90 9.61
N ASP A 798 -61.43 24.33 10.80
CA ASP A 798 -62.33 23.20 11.16
C ASP A 798 -62.05 21.75 10.65
N ASP A 799 -61.43 20.96 11.53
CA ASP A 799 -61.96 19.73 12.18
C ASP A 799 -62.69 18.60 11.42
N ARG A 800 -62.30 17.33 11.72
CA ARG A 800 -63.16 16.37 12.49
C ARG A 800 -62.53 15.03 12.87
N ASP A 801 -63.12 14.46 13.93
CA ASP A 801 -62.73 13.27 14.71
C ASP A 801 -63.07 11.90 14.09
N GLY A 802 -62.58 10.82 14.71
CA GLY A 802 -63.06 9.44 14.50
C GLY A 802 -62.37 8.36 15.35
N ASP A 803 -63.13 7.71 16.25
CA ASP A 803 -62.77 6.50 17.04
C ASP A 803 -62.62 5.24 16.14
N GLY A 804 -62.13 4.06 16.59
CA GLY A 804 -61.66 3.57 17.90
C GLY A 804 -61.74 2.02 17.97
N ASN A 805 -61.48 1.44 19.16
CA ASN A 805 -61.46 0.01 19.53
C ASN A 805 -60.27 -0.82 18.93
N ASP A 806 -59.60 -1.76 19.62
CA ASP A 806 -59.87 -2.66 20.78
C ASP A 806 -60.56 -4.00 20.44
N ASP A 807 -59.91 -5.11 20.83
CA ASP A 807 -60.47 -6.41 21.29
C ASP A 807 -59.31 -7.27 21.87
N GLU A 808 -59.58 -8.16 22.85
CA GLU A 808 -58.57 -8.91 23.65
C GLU A 808 -58.63 -10.45 23.43
N ASP A 809 -58.62 -11.25 24.51
CA ASP A 809 -58.63 -12.73 24.67
C ASP A 809 -57.26 -13.44 24.41
N GLU A 810 -56.63 -14.18 25.35
CA GLU A 810 -57.05 -15.32 26.23
C GLU A 810 -57.15 -16.68 25.46
N ASP A 811 -56.71 -17.84 25.96
CA ASP A 811 -55.86 -18.15 27.13
C ASP A 811 -55.24 -19.58 27.12
N GLU A 812 -54.28 -19.78 28.05
CA GLU A 812 -53.96 -20.99 28.86
C GLU A 812 -53.60 -22.40 28.29
N ASP A 813 -52.88 -23.11 29.18
CA ASP A 813 -52.76 -24.57 29.44
C ASP A 813 -52.00 -25.58 28.54
N ASP A 814 -51.48 -26.70 29.08
CA ASP A 814 -50.54 -26.94 30.21
C ASP A 814 -50.14 -28.45 30.22
N ASN A 815 -49.13 -28.83 31.03
CA ASN A 815 -48.89 -30.21 31.56
C ASN A 815 -48.52 -31.34 30.54
N ASP A 816 -47.85 -32.46 30.88
CA ASP A 816 -47.31 -32.93 32.18
C ASP A 816 -46.17 -33.97 32.03
N ARG A 817 -45.47 -34.22 33.15
CA ARG A 817 -44.59 -35.37 33.53
C ARG A 817 -43.26 -35.57 32.79
N GLU A 818 -42.09 -35.72 33.44
CA GLU A 818 -41.66 -36.29 34.75
C GLU A 818 -41.34 -37.81 34.77
N ASP A 819 -40.48 -38.15 35.74
CA ASP A 819 -40.10 -39.46 36.29
C ASP A 819 -39.28 -40.47 35.46
N GLU A 820 -38.41 -41.29 36.06
CA GLU A 820 -37.41 -41.07 37.14
C GLU A 820 -36.51 -42.34 37.20
N ASP A 821 -35.30 -42.23 37.78
CA ASP A 821 -34.57 -43.32 38.49
C ASP A 821 -34.20 -44.67 37.78
N ARG A 822 -33.31 -45.55 38.29
CA ARG A 822 -32.03 -45.43 39.05
C ARG A 822 -31.32 -46.82 39.02
N ASP A 823 -30.47 -47.08 40.02
CA ASP A 823 -29.91 -48.35 40.52
C ASP A 823 -28.85 -49.05 39.61
N GLU A 824 -27.59 -49.21 40.04
CA GLU A 824 -27.01 -50.17 41.04
C GLU A 824 -26.83 -51.58 40.41
N ASP A 825 -25.76 -52.36 40.66
CA ASP A 825 -24.88 -52.48 41.84
C ASP A 825 -23.43 -52.96 41.51
N ASP A 826 -22.59 -53.06 42.56
CA ASP A 826 -21.47 -54.01 42.82
C ASP A 826 -20.07 -53.42 43.19
N ASP A 827 -19.83 -53.38 44.51
CA ASP A 827 -18.52 -53.42 45.21
C ASP A 827 -18.15 -54.94 45.46
N PRO A 828 -17.19 -55.45 46.30
CA PRO A 828 -16.42 -54.78 47.35
C PRO A 828 -14.93 -55.20 47.57
N GLU A 829 -14.33 -54.52 48.56
CA GLU A 829 -13.25 -54.93 49.49
C GLU A 829 -11.96 -55.61 48.97
N ASP A 830 -10.80 -54.99 49.25
CA ASP A 830 -9.72 -55.65 50.03
C ASP A 830 -8.80 -54.63 50.76
N GLY A 831 -8.08 -55.06 51.80
CA GLY A 831 -6.82 -54.44 52.25
C GLY A 831 -6.85 -53.28 53.27
N LYS A 832 -7.02 -53.58 54.57
CA LYS A 832 -6.68 -52.70 55.72
C LYS A 832 -5.13 -52.59 55.85
N ASP A 833 -4.47 -51.62 56.53
CA ASP A 833 -4.69 -51.09 57.89
C ASP A 833 -3.81 -49.82 58.16
N MET A 834 -3.77 -49.31 59.41
CA MET A 834 -3.31 -47.96 59.79
C MET A 834 -1.89 -47.77 60.40
N ALA A 835 -1.46 -46.50 60.34
CA ALA A 835 -0.76 -45.72 61.38
C ALA A 835 0.77 -45.81 61.62
N SER A 836 1.30 -44.66 62.08
CA SER A 836 2.66 -44.39 62.61
C SER A 836 3.80 -44.39 61.55
N ILE A 837 4.95 -43.71 61.70
CA ILE A 837 5.71 -43.33 62.92
C ILE A 837 6.16 -41.85 62.88
N GLN A 838 6.25 -41.21 64.06
CA GLN A 838 6.77 -39.85 64.23
C GLN A 838 8.31 -39.76 64.28
N LYS A 839 8.84 -38.62 63.79
CA LYS A 839 10.05 -37.89 64.26
C LYS A 839 11.07 -38.68 65.11
N ARG A 840 12.28 -38.94 64.56
CA ARG A 840 13.51 -39.02 65.39
C ARG A 840 14.69 -38.25 64.78
N ARG A 841 15.61 -37.81 65.65
CA ARG A 841 16.59 -36.74 65.38
C ARG A 841 18.04 -37.25 65.43
N SER A 842 18.89 -36.57 64.65
CA SER A 842 20.28 -36.17 64.96
C SER A 842 21.48 -37.11 64.68
N ARG A 843 22.39 -36.57 63.86
CA ARG A 843 23.85 -36.39 64.09
C ARG A 843 24.66 -37.57 64.66
N LYS A 844 25.70 -37.99 63.90
CA LYS A 844 27.13 -37.77 64.30
C LYS A 844 28.17 -38.21 63.25
N ARG A 845 29.04 -37.24 62.90
CA ARG A 845 30.50 -37.38 62.65
C ARG A 845 30.92 -38.21 61.39
N SER A 846 32.12 -37.99 60.82
CA SER A 846 33.35 -37.36 61.34
C SER A 846 33.75 -36.02 60.69
N LYS A 847 34.82 -35.40 61.20
CA LYS A 847 35.49 -34.18 60.71
C LYS A 847 37.00 -34.42 60.68
N VAL A 848 37.68 -33.98 59.63
CA VAL A 848 39.08 -33.47 59.59
C VAL A 848 39.02 -32.37 58.51
N ALA A 849 39.06 -31.07 58.84
CA ALA A 849 40.24 -30.22 59.12
C ALA A 849 41.23 -30.14 57.93
N ALA A 850 41.74 -28.98 57.50
CA ALA A 850 41.91 -27.70 58.21
C ALA A 850 41.85 -26.44 57.30
N HIS A 851 41.34 -25.34 57.89
CA HIS A 851 41.76 -23.91 57.85
C HIS A 851 42.28 -23.19 56.55
N SER A 852 42.08 -21.88 56.35
CA SER A 852 41.08 -20.90 56.89
C SER A 852 41.23 -19.49 56.26
N LYS A 853 40.13 -18.71 56.19
CA LYS A 853 40.04 -17.24 55.90
C LYS A 853 40.32 -16.90 54.42
N ILE A 854 39.82 -15.82 53.81
CA ILE A 854 39.29 -14.52 54.31
C ILE A 854 37.83 -14.23 53.83
N LYS A 855 37.20 -13.22 54.45
CA LYS A 855 35.83 -12.70 54.29
C LYS A 855 35.33 -12.49 52.85
N ALA A 856 34.02 -12.69 52.64
CA ALA A 856 33.22 -11.94 51.68
C ALA A 856 32.42 -10.83 52.41
N PRO A 857 32.17 -9.65 51.80
CA PRO A 857 31.39 -8.56 52.40
C PRO A 857 29.87 -8.72 52.20
N ARG A 858 29.10 -7.79 52.80
CA ARG A 858 27.63 -7.80 52.88
C ARG A 858 26.95 -7.53 51.54
N SER A 859 25.73 -8.05 51.38
CA SER A 859 24.74 -7.53 50.45
C SER A 859 24.12 -6.25 51.03
N ASP A 860 24.71 -5.09 50.74
CA ASP A 860 24.11 -3.80 51.09
C ASP A 860 22.96 -3.47 50.13
N HIS A 861 21.90 -2.85 50.64
CA HIS A 861 20.69 -2.57 49.87
C HIS A 861 20.92 -1.49 48.80
N ILE A 862 20.90 -1.86 47.52
CA ILE A 862 20.69 -0.90 46.43
C ILE A 862 19.23 -0.43 46.52
N LYS A 863 19.01 0.69 47.22
CA LYS A 863 17.75 1.42 47.14
C LYS A 863 17.64 2.08 45.77
N VAL A 864 16.70 1.62 44.94
CA VAL A 864 16.23 2.38 43.77
C VAL A 864 15.65 3.70 44.29
N THR A 865 16.41 4.80 44.14
CA THR A 865 16.10 6.10 44.77
C THR A 865 16.10 7.25 43.74
N ILE A 866 15.68 6.95 42.51
CA ILE A 866 15.52 7.92 41.42
C ILE A 866 14.02 8.13 41.14
N TRP A 867 13.27 7.04 40.96
CA TRP A 867 11.83 7.03 40.67
C TRP A 867 10.92 7.66 41.76
N ASP A 868 11.36 7.76 43.02
CA ASP A 868 10.52 8.24 44.14
C ASP A 868 10.68 9.75 44.46
N LYS A 869 11.56 10.46 43.75
CA LYS A 869 11.85 11.90 43.99
C LYS A 869 11.17 12.85 43.01
N GLU A 870 10.97 12.42 41.77
CA GLU A 870 10.30 13.23 40.75
C GLU A 870 8.79 13.20 40.96
N ASP A 871 8.23 12.02 41.26
CA ASP A 871 6.80 11.81 41.55
C ASP A 871 6.31 12.71 42.71
N LYS A 872 7.12 12.87 43.76
CA LYS A 872 6.84 13.79 44.90
C LYS A 872 7.06 15.28 44.59
N ARG A 873 7.64 15.62 43.43
CA ARG A 873 7.60 16.97 42.84
C ARG A 873 6.35 17.12 41.98
N PHE A 874 6.06 16.16 41.11
CA PHE A 874 4.89 16.16 40.22
C PHE A 874 3.57 16.24 41.00
N GLY A 875 3.38 15.45 42.06
CA GLY A 875 2.18 15.55 42.90
C GLY A 875 1.94 16.95 43.49
N LYS A 876 3.00 17.67 43.85
CA LYS A 876 2.91 19.08 44.30
C LYS A 876 2.67 20.08 43.18
N GLN A 877 3.11 19.75 41.97
CA GLN A 877 2.86 20.55 40.77
C GLN A 877 1.41 20.39 40.31
N ILE A 878 0.84 19.18 40.44
CA ILE A 878 -0.59 18.90 40.26
C ILE A 878 -1.41 19.62 41.33
N GLU A 879 -1.10 19.48 42.63
CA GLU A 879 -1.79 20.24 43.70
C GLU A 879 -1.75 21.76 43.47
N ALA A 880 -0.67 22.30 42.90
CA ALA A 880 -0.56 23.73 42.59
C ALA A 880 -1.44 24.13 41.40
N LEU A 881 -1.48 23.32 40.34
CA LEU A 881 -2.36 23.52 39.18
C LEU A 881 -3.85 23.34 39.53
N GLU A 882 -4.18 22.43 40.45
CA GLU A 882 -5.52 22.27 41.01
C GLU A 882 -5.92 23.48 41.87
N LYS A 883 -5.01 23.98 42.72
CA LYS A 883 -5.25 25.21 43.50
C LYS A 883 -5.35 26.48 42.64
N GLN A 884 -4.73 26.49 41.45
CA GLN A 884 -4.99 27.52 40.43
C GLN A 884 -6.32 27.33 39.68
N ALA A 885 -6.92 26.13 39.67
CA ALA A 885 -8.20 25.87 39.00
C ALA A 885 -9.42 26.49 39.71
N ALA A 886 -9.23 27.06 40.91
CA ALA A 886 -10.28 27.80 41.62
C ALA A 886 -10.64 29.17 40.99
N PHE A 887 -9.97 29.58 39.90
CA PHE A 887 -10.25 30.82 39.17
C PHE A 887 -10.65 30.56 37.70
N SER A 888 -11.87 30.98 37.37
CA SER A 888 -12.51 31.02 36.05
C SER A 888 -12.45 29.76 35.16
N SER A 889 -13.59 29.09 35.04
CA SER A 889 -13.85 28.08 34.00
C SER A 889 -14.10 28.66 32.60
N SER A 890 -14.09 29.99 32.40
CA SER A 890 -14.55 30.62 31.15
C SER A 890 -13.56 30.64 29.99
N ASN A 891 -12.25 30.41 30.24
CA ASN A 891 -11.17 30.75 29.29
C ASN A 891 -10.24 29.56 28.94
N ILE A 892 -10.72 28.32 29.02
CA ILE A 892 -9.94 27.15 28.58
C ILE A 892 -10.15 26.93 27.07
N PRO A 893 -9.10 26.88 26.24
CA PRO A 893 -9.27 26.81 24.78
C PRO A 893 -9.69 25.41 24.30
N SER A 894 -10.29 25.39 23.10
CA SER A 894 -10.72 24.19 22.37
C SER A 894 -9.61 23.55 21.50
N LYS A 895 -8.41 24.12 21.52
CA LYS A 895 -7.20 23.65 20.82
C LYS A 895 -5.96 23.96 21.69
N ILE A 896 -4.95 23.09 21.66
CA ILE A 896 -3.60 23.40 22.19
C ILE A 896 -2.68 23.61 21.00
N ILE A 897 -1.83 24.63 21.05
CA ILE A 897 -0.71 24.81 20.11
C ILE A 897 0.55 24.33 20.82
N ALA A 898 1.20 23.33 20.23
CA ALA A 898 2.54 22.90 20.56
C ALA A 898 3.57 23.58 19.65
N THR A 899 4.78 23.78 20.15
CA THR A 899 5.90 24.32 19.37
C THR A 899 7.19 23.64 19.79
N VAL A 900 8.03 23.28 18.83
CA VAL A 900 9.37 22.72 19.04
C VAL A 900 10.37 23.46 18.15
N THR A 901 11.56 23.71 18.67
CA THR A 901 12.68 24.25 17.89
C THR A 901 13.46 23.08 17.30
N VAL A 902 13.81 23.15 16.01
CA VAL A 902 14.62 22.15 15.30
C VAL A 902 15.83 22.84 14.67
N GLU A 903 17.02 22.29 14.83
CA GLU A 903 18.28 22.89 14.37
C GLU A 903 19.19 21.84 13.71
N ASN A 904 19.79 22.20 12.57
CA ASN A 904 20.80 21.40 11.91
C ASN A 904 22.20 21.75 12.46
N THR A 905 22.74 20.90 13.34
CA THR A 905 24.00 21.17 14.07
C THR A 905 25.25 20.56 13.40
N GLY A 906 25.14 20.05 12.16
CA GLY A 906 26.23 19.41 11.42
C GLY A 906 26.51 19.98 10.02
N ASP A 907 27.40 19.29 9.29
CA ASP A 907 28.08 19.78 8.07
C ASP A 907 27.36 19.51 6.72
N TYR A 908 26.03 19.37 6.70
CA TYR A 908 25.26 19.19 5.45
C TYR A 908 23.83 19.76 5.58
N PRO A 909 23.25 20.33 4.50
CA PRO A 909 21.83 20.67 4.47
C PRO A 909 20.97 19.40 4.49
N VAL A 910 19.78 19.46 5.07
CA VAL A 910 18.94 18.28 5.32
C VAL A 910 17.45 18.57 5.16
N LYS A 911 16.69 17.58 4.67
CA LYS A 911 15.24 17.52 4.86
C LYS A 911 14.94 16.59 6.04
N GLU A 912 14.37 17.11 7.11
CA GLU A 912 14.03 16.36 8.33
C GLU A 912 12.52 16.27 8.51
N VAL A 913 12.05 15.12 8.99
CA VAL A 913 10.63 14.88 9.31
C VAL A 913 10.42 15.02 10.82
N VAL A 914 9.55 15.96 11.20
CA VAL A 914 9.12 16.18 12.58
C VAL A 914 7.81 15.41 12.81
N PHE A 915 7.87 14.37 13.62
CA PHE A 915 6.71 13.53 13.95
C PHE A 915 6.04 13.95 15.26
N TRP A 916 4.72 14.09 15.25
CA TRP A 916 3.91 14.45 16.41
C TRP A 916 3.03 13.27 16.85
N TYR A 917 3.39 12.64 17.95
CA TYR A 917 2.66 11.51 18.55
C TYR A 917 1.87 11.97 19.77
N ILE A 918 0.68 11.39 20.00
CA ILE A 918 -0.07 11.56 21.24
C ILE A 918 -0.37 10.19 21.86
N THR A 919 -0.20 10.10 23.18
CA THR A 919 -0.64 8.98 24.01
C THR A 919 -1.58 9.47 25.11
N GLN A 920 -2.35 8.54 25.66
CA GLN A 920 -3.26 8.76 26.79
C GLN A 920 -2.86 7.84 27.94
N ASP A 921 -2.67 8.37 29.15
CA ASP A 921 -2.14 7.61 30.29
C ASP A 921 -3.10 6.46 30.72
N TYR A 922 -4.41 6.63 30.49
CA TYR A 922 -5.46 5.67 30.84
C TYR A 922 -6.72 5.87 30.00
N ARG A 923 -7.40 4.77 29.65
CA ARG A 923 -8.74 4.72 29.03
C ARG A 923 -9.62 3.71 29.80
N SER A 924 -10.93 3.96 29.88
CA SER A 924 -11.84 3.13 30.69
C SER A 924 -12.25 1.80 30.07
N GLU A 925 -12.33 1.72 28.73
CA GLU A 925 -12.90 0.58 28.01
C GLU A 925 -11.91 -0.23 27.16
N VAL A 926 -10.90 0.44 26.61
CA VAL A 926 -9.92 -0.10 25.65
C VAL A 926 -8.50 0.21 26.13
N MET A 927 -7.49 -0.48 25.62
CA MET A 927 -6.10 -0.13 25.92
C MET A 927 -5.71 1.14 25.13
N PRO A 928 -5.05 2.14 25.73
CA PRO A 928 -4.44 3.24 24.98
C PRO A 928 -3.20 2.75 24.22
N GLU A 929 -2.80 3.48 23.17
CA GLU A 929 -1.63 3.17 22.33
C GLU A 929 -0.30 3.47 23.02
N ALA A 930 0.75 2.76 22.61
CA ALA A 930 2.11 2.99 23.08
C ALA A 930 2.66 4.33 22.56
N TYR A 931 2.35 4.63 21.29
CA TYR A 931 2.44 5.91 20.59
C TYR A 931 1.39 5.90 19.47
N LEU A 932 0.83 7.03 19.06
CA LEU A 932 0.01 7.11 17.86
C LEU A 932 0.26 8.45 17.16
N LEU A 933 0.59 8.41 15.87
CA LEU A 933 0.90 9.57 15.04
C LEU A 933 -0.36 10.42 14.82
N LYS A 934 -0.23 11.74 14.95
CA LYS A 934 -1.31 12.73 14.79
C LYS A 934 -0.94 13.91 13.91
N GLY A 935 0.32 13.99 13.48
CA GLY A 935 0.85 14.99 12.57
C GLY A 935 2.27 14.65 12.16
N PHE A 936 2.67 15.04 10.96
CA PHE A 936 4.06 15.09 10.53
C PHE A 936 4.27 16.33 9.66
N GLU A 937 5.48 16.88 9.69
CA GLU A 937 5.90 17.99 8.82
C GLU A 937 7.33 17.73 8.36
N LYS A 938 7.63 17.93 7.08
CA LYS A 938 8.99 17.80 6.54
C LYS A 938 9.56 19.16 6.23
N ILE A 939 10.62 19.53 6.95
CA ILE A 939 11.29 20.83 6.84
C ILE A 939 12.66 20.68 6.19
N SER A 940 13.05 21.65 5.36
CA SER A 940 14.45 21.79 4.93
C SER A 940 15.22 22.64 5.95
N LEU A 941 16.48 22.31 6.21
CA LEU A 941 17.40 23.06 7.08
C LEU A 941 18.80 23.14 6.46
N ASP A 942 19.29 24.35 6.20
CA ASP A 942 20.72 24.60 5.86
C ASP A 942 21.64 24.36 7.08
N GLU A 943 22.96 24.32 6.90
CA GLU A 943 23.92 24.12 7.99
C GLU A 943 23.84 25.25 9.04
N GLY A 944 23.59 24.90 10.30
CA GLY A 944 23.36 25.86 11.39
C GLY A 944 22.00 26.57 11.33
N GLU A 945 21.10 26.20 10.41
CA GLU A 945 19.75 26.76 10.38
C GLU A 945 18.89 26.17 11.51
N ARG A 946 18.06 27.04 12.10
CA ARG A 946 17.10 26.71 13.16
C ARG A 946 15.71 27.20 12.77
N LYS A 947 14.70 26.33 12.88
CA LYS A 947 13.28 26.64 12.62
C LYS A 947 12.41 26.29 13.84
N GLU A 948 11.28 26.98 13.99
CA GLU A 948 10.22 26.59 14.93
C GLU A 948 9.10 25.90 14.16
N VAL A 949 8.72 24.70 14.62
CA VAL A 949 7.68 23.87 14.00
C VAL A 949 6.51 23.78 14.97
N GLN A 950 5.28 23.94 14.47
CA GLN A 950 4.08 24.02 15.31
C GLN A 950 3.08 22.91 14.99
N PHE A 951 2.37 22.45 16.01
CA PHE A 951 1.34 21.44 15.86
C PHE A 951 0.10 21.76 16.70
N THR A 952 -1.09 21.57 16.13
CA THR A 952 -2.36 21.91 16.78
C THR A 952 -3.08 20.65 17.26
N ILE A 953 -3.12 20.46 18.58
CA ILE A 953 -3.92 19.40 19.20
C ILE A 953 -5.38 19.83 19.23
N THR A 954 -6.25 19.03 18.61
CA THR A 954 -7.72 19.19 18.61
C THR A 954 -8.38 18.06 19.41
N ARG A 955 -9.65 18.24 19.79
CA ARG A 955 -10.48 17.16 20.38
C ARG A 955 -10.45 15.88 19.51
N ASP A 956 -10.54 16.04 18.19
CA ASP A 956 -10.64 14.93 17.25
C ASP A 956 -9.36 14.11 17.11
N ALA A 957 -8.18 14.72 17.32
CA ALA A 957 -6.92 13.99 17.40
C ALA A 957 -6.86 13.02 18.60
N LEU A 958 -7.61 13.30 19.67
CA LEU A 958 -7.63 12.53 20.92
C LEU A 958 -8.73 11.46 20.97
N ALA A 959 -9.61 11.41 19.96
CA ALA A 959 -10.78 10.55 19.98
C ALA A 959 -10.45 9.11 19.57
N PHE A 960 -11.17 8.16 20.16
CA PHE A 960 -11.10 6.73 19.89
C PHE A 960 -12.51 6.10 19.97
N HIS A 961 -12.67 4.85 19.53
CA HIS A 961 -13.94 4.15 19.59
C HIS A 961 -14.07 3.27 20.84
N GLY A 962 -15.14 3.48 21.61
CA GLY A 962 -15.52 2.59 22.73
C GLY A 962 -15.97 1.20 22.26
N ARG A 963 -16.23 0.30 23.19
CA ARG A 963 -16.77 -1.06 22.92
C ARG A 963 -18.17 -1.03 22.30
N ASN A 964 -18.89 0.06 22.49
CA ASN A 964 -20.19 0.34 21.85
C ASN A 964 -20.05 1.04 20.48
N LEU A 965 -18.84 1.12 19.93
CA LEU A 965 -18.49 1.81 18.68
C LEU A 965 -18.89 3.30 18.61
N LYS A 966 -19.20 3.95 19.74
CA LYS A 966 -19.31 5.42 19.82
C LYS A 966 -17.89 6.01 19.89
N ARG A 967 -17.61 6.99 19.03
CA ARG A 967 -16.37 7.76 19.03
C ARG A 967 -16.39 8.79 20.16
N LYS A 968 -15.43 8.73 21.08
CA LYS A 968 -15.38 9.57 22.29
C LYS A 968 -13.97 10.05 22.63
N VAL A 969 -13.90 11.06 23.49
CA VAL A 969 -12.68 11.51 24.20
C VAL A 969 -12.97 11.39 25.68
N GLU A 970 -12.03 10.84 26.45
CA GLU A 970 -12.14 10.75 27.90
C GLU A 970 -11.30 11.83 28.59
N LYS A 971 -11.76 12.29 29.76
CA LYS A 971 -10.99 13.23 30.60
C LYS A 971 -9.82 12.48 31.25
N GLY A 972 -8.67 13.13 31.35
CA GLY A 972 -7.47 12.50 31.89
C GLY A 972 -6.17 13.16 31.42
N MET A 973 -5.05 12.49 31.70
CA MET A 973 -3.72 12.91 31.28
C MET A 973 -3.35 12.32 29.92
N PHE A 974 -2.79 13.17 29.08
CA PHE A 974 -2.23 12.84 27.78
C PHE A 974 -0.77 13.30 27.71
N THR A 975 0.01 12.64 26.87
CA THR A 975 1.41 13.02 26.58
C THR A 975 1.54 13.28 25.09
N LEU A 976 1.96 14.48 24.72
CA LEU A 976 2.46 14.78 23.39
C LEU A 976 3.95 14.41 23.35
N THR A 977 4.38 13.70 22.32
CA THR A 977 5.79 13.36 22.10
C THR A 977 6.22 13.71 20.68
N VAL A 978 7.26 14.52 20.54
CA VAL A 978 7.95 14.75 19.26
C VAL A 978 8.96 13.63 19.03
N ASN A 979 9.01 13.09 17.82
CA ASN A 979 9.96 12.06 17.38
C ASN A 979 10.08 10.87 18.35
N ALA A 980 8.94 10.31 18.76
CA ALA A 980 8.91 9.10 19.59
C ALA A 980 9.77 7.98 18.98
N MET A 981 10.34 7.14 19.83
CA MET A 981 11.23 6.01 19.47
C MET A 981 12.59 6.41 18.88
N ARG A 982 12.86 7.69 18.63
CA ARG A 982 14.20 8.22 18.27
C ARG A 982 14.94 8.76 19.51
N PRO A 983 16.29 8.75 19.58
CA PRO A 983 17.08 9.24 20.72
C PRO A 983 16.78 10.69 21.17
N GLU A 984 16.39 11.53 20.22
CA GLU A 984 16.11 12.97 20.34
C GLU A 984 14.67 13.29 20.79
N ALA A 985 13.87 12.27 21.15
CA ALA A 985 12.48 12.41 21.53
C ALA A 985 12.28 13.40 22.71
N GLN A 986 11.26 14.26 22.59
CA GLN A 986 10.81 15.15 23.67
C GLN A 986 9.33 14.93 23.96
N SER A 987 8.97 14.92 25.25
CA SER A 987 7.60 14.69 25.70
C SER A 987 7.11 15.79 26.63
N VAL A 988 5.85 16.20 26.48
CA VAL A 988 5.17 17.17 27.34
C VAL A 988 3.75 16.71 27.65
N LYS A 989 3.34 16.80 28.91
CA LYS A 989 1.99 16.38 29.35
C LYS A 989 0.98 17.53 29.34
N PHE A 990 -0.27 17.19 29.06
CA PHE A 990 -1.44 18.05 29.16
C PHE A 990 -2.64 17.27 29.69
N SER A 991 -3.65 17.96 30.23
CA SER A 991 -4.90 17.34 30.70
C SER A 991 -6.08 17.72 29.83
N VAL A 992 -6.94 16.74 29.56
CA VAL A 992 -8.29 16.94 29.03
C VAL A 992 -9.25 17.03 30.20
N ILE A 993 -10.02 18.12 30.25
CA ILE A 993 -10.93 18.48 31.34
C ILE A 993 -12.35 18.82 30.86
#